data_AF-A0A0U1M651-F1
#
_entry.id   AF-A0A0U1M651-F1
#
_cell.length_a   1.000
_cell.length_b   1.000
_cell.length_c   1.000
_cell.angle_alpha   90.00
_cell.angle_beta   90.00
_cell.angle_gamma   90.00
#
_symmetry.space_group_name_H-M   'P 1'
#
loop_
_entity.id
_entity.type
_entity.pdbx_description
1 polymer ?
#
loop_
_entity_poly.entity_id
_entity_poly.type
_entity_poly.pdbx_seq_one_letter_code
_entity_poly.pdbx_strand_id
1 'polypeptide(L)'
;MLQSLVLFLASAAFGSGSSHISHKRSLLGPIGTGSPQTIAGGTVECGAPPVTSFFDGLKPPFPTNSWWAPYAAPPGNATAAGPFPYESALYGDGVVFGISAKRQFDGTSIHQPTQTDWRAIFAEHSGEFANHKATAFDTQSVTVQYVQGSAAMTFYAVPGSPYVTFHYNDSTPLLTAMNGGIKSFNNQTLSVGANATATGTEFSVTDTSNSTYLIYALSPITLTATSNSTNLGTVSASSPFTGVLRLAMLNETAHKELLDQYHGVYPISVGLDYSWTNSTGSLVFSWDTAGNGTDLLMLTWPHHRIAMQNPNYPATTALSYLTTKGYMYPALGNQWELQYNLTSSLWDPPRALDKSCSSSVIKGLEYEVGQLNISNAPVPGDFYFWGGTLNSVARLAAIADNLGRSDLIQPVVQYLEASFEHWFDSSATTLAAFETTWGGVVDKAGATDANIDFGNGFYNDHHFHYGYFLSVAATIAKYDTTWLNKHKDYINWFARDIINPSSEDPYFPITRCRDWFAGHSWASGIANGAGSRDQESTGEAVNGYYGAALWASVALSNDYLNFARLLLATEMHGAQVYWHLYPSLSPTDPNNPYPEQGVRELITVGNVEDWQSGAWLFWGDQKSEIAAIQMLPVTPANEVLYDTEWVENVWSYAMDELIDPSIGDSWKCVMVAAYSNANPQVAAQWSANMTSWGTGQTYTNELYFIGTRPNPSGTPICGVVPQNPYGVFQIQEVSSGNYVTASSADTNLTVSANNGTAVTFNSTFVPNAGTLQLTSTSQYVTADGSGNYTLAASRATASSWERFVVRQKVGAASGVYSIKAASNGFYVTVNGDGWLINNAANETDSAGFYFHST
;
A
#
# COMPACT_ATOMS: atom_id res chain seq x y z
N MET A 1 58.52 2.53 -31.10
CA MET A 1 58.25 1.44 -30.13
C MET A 1 56.75 1.21 -30.22
N LEU A 2 56.24 0.10 -30.76
CA LEU A 2 56.02 -1.19 -30.06
C LEU A 2 55.27 -0.98 -28.72
N GLN A 3 54.07 -1.53 -28.43
CA GLN A 3 53.08 -2.40 -29.11
C GLN A 3 51.73 -2.25 -28.33
N SER A 4 50.49 -2.59 -28.76
CA SER A 4 49.87 -3.25 -29.94
C SER A 4 48.69 -2.35 -30.45
N LEU A 5 47.56 -2.68 -31.14
CA LEU A 5 46.74 -3.87 -31.49
C LEU A 5 45.98 -4.53 -30.29
N VAL A 6 44.71 -4.99 -30.34
CA VAL A 6 43.64 -5.21 -31.37
C VAL A 6 42.30 -4.76 -30.74
N LEU A 7 41.35 -3.98 -31.28
CA LEU A 7 40.73 -3.74 -32.62
C LEU A 7 39.57 -4.70 -33.01
N PHE A 8 38.33 -4.20 -33.02
CA PHE A 8 37.28 -4.64 -33.96
C PHE A 8 36.25 -3.52 -34.23
N LEU A 9 35.76 -3.43 -35.48
CA LEU A 9 34.67 -2.57 -35.95
C LEU A 9 33.39 -3.43 -36.11
N ALA A 10 32.15 -2.94 -36.00
CA ALA A 10 31.41 -2.05 -36.91
C ALA A 10 31.54 -2.46 -38.41
N SER A 11 30.51 -2.42 -39.28
CA SER A 11 29.24 -1.67 -39.32
C SER A 11 28.20 -2.45 -40.16
N ALA A 12 26.92 -2.59 -39.79
CA ALA A 12 25.81 -1.62 -39.88
C ALA A 12 25.18 -1.41 -41.29
N ALA A 13 23.85 -1.24 -41.33
CA ALA A 13 23.05 -0.76 -42.46
C ALA A 13 21.88 0.10 -41.89
N PHE A 14 21.41 1.10 -42.65
CA PHE A 14 20.56 2.19 -42.13
C PHE A 14 19.31 2.47 -42.98
N GLY A 15 18.22 2.89 -42.32
CA GLY A 15 17.03 3.49 -42.91
C GLY A 15 15.73 3.05 -42.23
N SER A 16 14.83 3.92 -41.77
CA SER A 16 14.87 5.40 -41.74
C SER A 16 13.86 6.00 -40.75
N GLY A 17 14.27 7.03 -40.01
CA GLY A 17 13.37 8.15 -39.64
C GLY A 17 12.43 8.00 -38.44
N SER A 18 12.98 7.80 -37.23
CA SER A 18 12.33 8.20 -35.97
C SER A 18 13.29 9.00 -35.10
N SER A 19 12.77 9.96 -34.32
CA SER A 19 13.57 10.82 -33.44
C SER A 19 13.99 10.09 -32.17
N HIS A 20 15.22 9.57 -32.14
CA HIS A 20 15.80 8.98 -30.94
C HIS A 20 16.05 10.03 -29.85
N ILE A 21 15.07 10.20 -28.96
CA ILE A 21 15.36 10.56 -27.57
C ILE A 21 16.23 9.42 -27.02
N SER A 22 17.39 9.74 -26.45
CA SER A 22 18.29 8.71 -25.91
C SER A 22 17.75 8.20 -24.57
N HIS A 23 16.92 7.16 -24.62
CA HIS A 23 16.52 6.40 -23.44
C HIS A 23 17.78 5.85 -22.76
N LYS A 24 18.14 6.41 -21.61
CA LYS A 24 19.18 5.88 -20.74
C LYS A 24 18.61 4.62 -20.09
N ARG A 25 18.90 3.45 -20.68
CA ARG A 25 18.78 2.16 -20.00
C ARG A 25 19.78 2.14 -18.85
N SER A 26 19.37 1.67 -17.69
CA SER A 26 20.27 1.52 -16.55
C SER A 26 19.86 0.38 -15.64
N LEU A 27 20.63 -0.71 -15.74
CA LEU A 27 21.03 -1.47 -14.56
C LEU A 27 21.64 -0.46 -13.56
N LEU A 28 20.90 -0.16 -12.50
CA LEU A 28 21.38 0.72 -11.44
C LEU A 28 22.32 -0.08 -10.53
N GLY A 29 23.36 0.59 -10.04
CA GLY A 29 24.09 0.13 -8.87
C GLY A 29 23.22 0.23 -7.60
N PRO A 30 23.65 -0.34 -6.48
CA PRO A 30 22.94 -0.24 -5.23
C PRO A 30 23.09 1.17 -4.64
N ILE A 31 22.10 1.62 -3.87
CA ILE A 31 22.12 2.93 -3.20
C ILE A 31 23.35 3.08 -2.29
N GLY A 32 23.82 1.96 -1.71
CA GLY A 32 25.14 1.82 -1.11
C GLY A 32 25.42 0.36 -0.76
N THR A 33 26.65 0.04 -0.36
CA THR A 33 27.06 -1.31 0.06
C THR A 33 27.60 -1.37 1.49
N GLY A 34 27.54 -0.25 2.23
CA GLY A 34 27.99 -0.16 3.63
C GLY A 34 27.15 -1.02 4.57
N SER A 35 27.79 -1.62 5.58
CA SER A 35 27.11 -2.54 6.49
C SER A 35 26.21 -1.83 7.51
N PRO A 36 24.95 -2.25 7.69
CA PRO A 36 24.05 -1.76 8.73
C PRO A 36 24.35 -2.30 10.15
N GLN A 37 25.41 -3.09 10.34
CA GLN A 37 25.77 -3.66 11.65
C GLN A 37 26.08 -2.61 12.76
N THR A 38 26.27 -1.33 12.41
CA THR A 38 26.47 -0.22 13.35
C THR A 38 25.20 0.60 13.62
N ILE A 39 24.02 0.09 13.27
CA ILE A 39 22.73 0.65 13.67
C ILE A 39 22.54 0.58 15.20
N ALA A 40 21.71 1.45 15.78
CA ALA A 40 21.64 1.65 17.24
C ALA A 40 21.25 0.39 18.02
N GLY A 41 20.39 -0.47 17.46
CA GLY A 41 20.04 -1.76 18.04
C GLY A 41 21.10 -2.86 17.89
N GLY A 42 22.11 -2.68 17.04
CA GLY A 42 23.09 -3.71 16.67
C GLY A 42 22.49 -4.75 15.73
N THR A 43 22.84 -6.02 15.91
CA THR A 43 22.37 -7.16 15.10
C THR A 43 21.42 -8.09 15.86
N VAL A 44 20.48 -8.70 15.15
CA VAL A 44 19.52 -9.71 15.65
C VAL A 44 19.37 -10.87 14.66
N GLU A 45 18.77 -11.97 15.11
CA GLU A 45 18.31 -13.09 14.27
C GLU A 45 16.78 -13.17 14.38
N CYS A 46 16.09 -13.39 13.26
CA CYS A 46 14.63 -13.54 13.22
C CYS A 46 14.17 -14.84 13.90
N GLY A 47 13.06 -14.78 14.63
CA GLY A 47 12.41 -15.94 15.26
C GLY A 47 11.89 -16.99 14.27
N ALA A 48 11.74 -16.64 12.99
CA ALA A 48 11.47 -17.56 11.89
C ALA A 48 12.63 -17.53 10.87
N PRO A 49 13.79 -18.16 11.17
CA PRO A 49 14.93 -18.19 10.26
C PRO A 49 14.60 -18.98 8.97
N PRO A 50 15.22 -18.66 7.82
CA PRO A 50 14.85 -19.26 6.54
C PRO A 50 15.15 -20.76 6.49
N VAL A 51 14.35 -21.50 5.73
CA VAL A 51 14.41 -22.97 5.60
C VAL A 51 15.78 -23.40 5.07
N THR A 52 16.60 -24.00 5.94
CA THR A 52 18.03 -24.21 5.68
C THR A 52 18.32 -25.08 4.45
N SER A 53 17.48 -26.08 4.15
CA SER A 53 17.61 -26.87 2.93
C SER A 53 17.28 -26.07 1.68
N PHE A 54 16.26 -25.20 1.73
CA PHE A 54 15.78 -24.45 0.57
C PHE A 54 16.83 -23.49 0.01
N PHE A 55 17.66 -22.89 0.88
CA PHE A 55 18.77 -22.01 0.49
C PHE A 55 20.16 -22.66 0.61
N ASP A 56 20.29 -23.99 0.58
CA ASP A 56 21.60 -24.66 0.69
C ASP A 56 22.58 -24.22 -0.42
N GLY A 57 23.68 -23.59 -0.02
CA GLY A 57 24.69 -23.00 -0.90
C GLY A 57 24.45 -21.55 -1.31
N LEU A 58 23.29 -20.98 -0.96
CA LEU A 58 22.94 -19.57 -1.15
C LEU A 58 23.19 -18.76 0.15
N LYS A 59 23.02 -17.45 0.10
CA LYS A 59 23.25 -16.52 1.22
C LYS A 59 22.27 -15.33 1.18
N PRO A 60 21.94 -14.73 2.33
CA PRO A 60 21.16 -13.50 2.36
C PRO A 60 21.91 -12.33 1.65
N PRO A 61 21.19 -11.28 1.20
CA PRO A 61 19.77 -11.01 1.45
C PRO A 61 18.81 -11.95 0.71
N PHE A 62 17.76 -12.39 1.40
CA PHE A 62 16.69 -13.25 0.87
C PHE A 62 15.37 -12.47 0.73
N PRO A 63 14.57 -12.68 -0.32
CA PRO A 63 13.23 -12.10 -0.44
C PRO A 63 12.28 -12.60 0.65
N THR A 64 11.46 -11.70 1.20
CA THR A 64 10.57 -11.95 2.35
C THR A 64 9.08 -11.74 2.02
N ASN A 65 8.78 -10.86 1.06
CA ASN A 65 7.43 -10.44 0.69
C ASN A 65 7.10 -10.84 -0.78
N SER A 66 7.88 -11.75 -1.38
CA SER A 66 7.59 -12.28 -2.72
C SER A 66 6.42 -13.28 -2.67
N TRP A 67 5.73 -13.47 -3.81
CA TRP A 67 4.68 -14.47 -3.93
C TRP A 67 5.14 -15.90 -3.60
N TRP A 68 6.45 -16.18 -3.65
CA TRP A 68 7.08 -17.48 -3.36
C TRP A 68 7.74 -17.58 -1.97
N ALA A 69 7.65 -16.54 -1.12
CA ALA A 69 8.06 -16.61 0.28
C ALA A 69 7.51 -17.83 1.07
N PRO A 70 6.31 -18.39 0.77
CA PRO A 70 5.81 -19.65 1.35
C PRO A 70 6.72 -20.89 1.22
N TYR A 71 7.68 -20.87 0.29
CA TYR A 71 8.72 -21.91 0.15
C TYR A 71 9.92 -21.68 1.07
N ALA A 72 10.17 -20.43 1.43
CA ALA A 72 11.39 -19.94 2.05
C ALA A 72 11.29 -19.82 3.57
N ALA A 73 10.12 -19.43 4.09
CA ALA A 73 9.88 -19.29 5.52
C ALA A 73 9.42 -20.62 6.13
N PRO A 74 9.79 -20.96 7.38
CA PRO A 74 9.32 -22.18 8.03
C PRO A 74 7.79 -22.20 8.13
N PRO A 75 7.10 -23.31 7.76
CA PRO A 75 7.63 -24.66 7.48
C PRO A 75 8.19 -24.91 6.06
N GLY A 76 8.05 -23.98 5.12
CA GLY A 76 8.52 -24.11 3.73
C GLY A 76 7.59 -24.90 2.80
N ASN A 77 6.40 -25.26 3.29
CA ASN A 77 5.41 -26.07 2.57
C ASN A 77 4.02 -25.42 2.51
N ALA A 78 3.93 -24.13 2.81
CA ALA A 78 2.70 -23.36 2.64
C ALA A 78 2.41 -23.10 1.15
N THR A 79 1.15 -22.80 0.83
CA THR A 79 0.74 -22.46 -0.54
C THR A 79 1.31 -21.10 -0.94
N ALA A 80 2.06 -21.06 -2.04
CA ALA A 80 2.37 -19.85 -2.76
C ALA A 80 1.23 -19.48 -3.72
N ALA A 81 0.94 -18.18 -3.76
CA ALA A 81 -0.02 -17.55 -4.67
C ALA A 81 0.25 -17.84 -6.16
N GLY A 82 1.49 -18.20 -6.49
CA GLY A 82 1.98 -18.42 -7.85
C GLY A 82 2.66 -19.78 -8.07
N PRO A 83 3.30 -20.00 -9.23
CA PRO A 83 3.47 -19.03 -10.31
C PRO A 83 2.16 -18.83 -11.09
N PHE A 84 1.62 -17.60 -11.00
CA PHE A 84 0.32 -17.24 -11.58
C PHE A 84 0.21 -17.67 -13.06
N PRO A 85 -0.90 -18.28 -13.51
CA PRO A 85 -2.20 -18.38 -12.85
C PRO A 85 -2.34 -19.59 -11.90
N TYR A 86 -1.28 -20.38 -11.69
CA TYR A 86 -1.30 -21.52 -10.79
C TYR A 86 -0.95 -21.10 -9.36
N GLU A 87 -1.62 -21.68 -8.39
CA GLU A 87 -1.13 -21.77 -7.01
C GLU A 87 -0.20 -22.99 -6.90
N SER A 88 0.80 -22.97 -6.02
CA SER A 88 1.64 -24.14 -5.79
C SER A 88 2.31 -24.22 -4.42
N ALA A 89 2.67 -25.42 -3.98
CA ALA A 89 3.33 -25.69 -2.71
C ALA A 89 4.44 -26.73 -2.89
N LEU A 90 5.51 -26.63 -2.10
CA LEU A 90 6.63 -27.58 -2.12
C LEU A 90 6.45 -28.61 -1.00
N TYR A 91 6.15 -29.85 -1.35
CA TYR A 91 6.12 -30.98 -0.41
C TYR A 91 7.36 -31.87 -0.63
N GLY A 92 7.73 -32.67 0.37
CA GLY A 92 8.89 -33.58 0.26
C GLY A 92 8.71 -34.65 -0.82
N ASP A 93 7.46 -34.98 -1.18
CA ASP A 93 7.11 -35.92 -2.24
C ASP A 93 6.59 -35.25 -3.53
N GLY A 94 6.87 -33.94 -3.71
CA GLY A 94 6.78 -33.25 -5.00
C GLY A 94 6.29 -31.80 -4.95
N VAL A 95 6.36 -31.13 -6.10
CA VAL A 95 5.72 -29.82 -6.33
C VAL A 95 4.22 -30.06 -6.52
N VAL A 96 3.41 -29.58 -5.61
CA VAL A 96 1.94 -29.54 -5.72
C VAL A 96 1.55 -28.26 -6.45
N PHE A 97 0.63 -28.35 -7.40
CA PHE A 97 0.09 -27.18 -8.10
C PHE A 97 -1.34 -27.41 -8.57
N GLY A 98 -2.05 -26.32 -8.85
CA GLY A 98 -3.34 -26.36 -9.52
C GLY A 98 -3.85 -24.96 -9.81
N ILE A 99 -5.06 -24.89 -10.34
CA ILE A 99 -5.69 -23.61 -10.67
C ILE A 99 -7.19 -23.70 -10.44
N SER A 100 -7.67 -22.91 -9.47
CA SER A 100 -9.09 -22.83 -9.16
C SER A 100 -9.86 -22.29 -10.38
N ALA A 101 -10.87 -23.04 -10.83
CA ALA A 101 -11.78 -22.62 -11.90
C ALA A 101 -13.04 -21.92 -11.36
N LYS A 102 -13.02 -21.48 -10.10
CA LYS A 102 -14.22 -21.03 -9.35
C LYS A 102 -13.94 -19.77 -8.53
N ARG A 103 -14.30 -18.61 -9.09
CA ARG A 103 -14.48 -17.37 -8.33
C ARG A 103 -15.88 -17.36 -7.74
N GLN A 104 -16.00 -16.99 -6.47
CA GLN A 104 -17.25 -16.88 -5.72
C GLN A 104 -17.36 -15.47 -5.16
N PHE A 105 -18.57 -14.92 -5.04
CA PHE A 105 -18.82 -13.63 -4.39
C PHE A 105 -19.84 -13.85 -3.27
N ASP A 106 -19.52 -13.44 -2.04
CA ASP A 106 -20.37 -13.66 -0.86
C ASP A 106 -21.28 -12.47 -0.52
N GLY A 107 -20.96 -11.27 -1.04
CA GLY A 107 -21.63 -10.01 -0.75
C GLY A 107 -20.66 -8.88 -0.36
N THR A 108 -19.46 -9.19 0.14
CA THR A 108 -18.40 -8.21 0.46
C THR A 108 -17.04 -8.58 -0.14
N SER A 109 -16.82 -9.85 -0.45
CA SER A 109 -15.55 -10.39 -0.95
C SER A 109 -15.73 -11.33 -2.13
N ILE A 110 -14.79 -11.27 -3.06
CA ILE A 110 -14.49 -12.40 -3.94
C ILE A 110 -13.62 -13.41 -3.20
N HIS A 111 -13.85 -14.68 -3.50
CA HIS A 111 -13.05 -15.81 -3.06
C HIS A 111 -12.66 -16.64 -4.29
N GLN A 112 -11.39 -17.02 -4.37
CA GLN A 112 -10.82 -17.94 -5.34
C GLN A 112 -10.21 -19.11 -4.56
N PRO A 113 -11.02 -20.06 -4.07
CA PRO A 113 -10.54 -21.04 -3.09
C PRO A 113 -9.45 -21.94 -3.68
N THR A 114 -8.38 -22.13 -2.92
CA THR A 114 -7.17 -22.84 -3.36
C THR A 114 -7.46 -24.23 -3.92
N GLN A 115 -6.89 -24.54 -5.09
CA GLN A 115 -7.11 -25.82 -5.77
C GLN A 115 -5.79 -26.53 -6.06
N THR A 116 -5.63 -27.74 -5.51
CA THR A 116 -4.48 -28.62 -5.79
C THR A 116 -4.91 -29.70 -6.80
N ASP A 117 -4.44 -29.57 -8.04
CA ASP A 117 -4.83 -30.47 -9.12
C ASP A 117 -3.86 -31.64 -9.30
N TRP A 118 -2.56 -31.36 -9.21
CA TRP A 118 -1.49 -32.30 -9.47
C TRP A 118 -0.33 -32.14 -8.49
N ARG A 119 0.40 -33.24 -8.30
CA ARG A 119 1.75 -33.22 -7.76
C ARG A 119 2.73 -33.81 -8.76
N ALA A 120 3.82 -33.09 -9.05
CA ALA A 120 4.91 -33.58 -9.89
C ALA A 120 6.14 -33.94 -9.05
N ILE A 121 6.68 -35.14 -9.32
CA ILE A 121 7.94 -35.64 -8.76
C ILE A 121 8.54 -36.66 -9.75
N PHE A 122 9.52 -37.44 -9.30
CA PHE A 122 10.05 -38.60 -10.02
C PHE A 122 10.11 -39.83 -9.07
N ALA A 123 9.94 -41.02 -9.63
CA ALA A 123 9.71 -42.25 -8.87
C ALA A 123 10.90 -42.72 -8.02
N GLU A 124 12.10 -42.22 -8.30
CA GLU A 124 13.32 -42.50 -7.52
C GLU A 124 13.42 -41.64 -6.24
N HIS A 125 12.68 -40.52 -6.14
CA HIS A 125 12.78 -39.61 -4.99
C HIS A 125 12.24 -40.24 -3.70
N SER A 126 12.97 -40.09 -2.59
CA SER A 126 12.62 -40.74 -1.31
C SER A 126 11.44 -40.14 -0.56
N GLY A 127 10.98 -38.95 -0.95
CA GLY A 127 9.97 -38.17 -0.20
C GLY A 127 10.55 -37.29 0.92
N GLU A 128 11.88 -37.29 1.10
CA GLU A 128 12.56 -36.50 2.13
C GLU A 128 12.50 -35.01 1.79
N PHE A 129 11.98 -34.19 2.72
CA PHE A 129 11.80 -32.75 2.49
C PHE A 129 13.12 -32.01 2.23
N ALA A 130 14.22 -32.43 2.85
CA ALA A 130 15.53 -31.83 2.65
C ALA A 130 16.14 -32.08 1.25
N ASN A 131 15.56 -32.98 0.44
CA ASN A 131 16.04 -33.32 -0.90
C ASN A 131 15.50 -32.38 -2.00
N HIS A 132 15.05 -31.17 -1.65
CA HIS A 132 14.78 -30.11 -2.62
C HIS A 132 15.34 -28.75 -2.16
N LYS A 133 15.71 -27.89 -3.11
CA LYS A 133 16.18 -26.52 -2.84
C LYS A 133 16.04 -25.55 -4.01
N ALA A 134 16.10 -24.26 -3.74
CA ALA A 134 16.33 -23.25 -4.76
C ALA A 134 17.75 -23.38 -5.35
N THR A 135 17.86 -23.26 -6.67
CA THR A 135 19.15 -23.22 -7.38
C THR A 135 19.43 -21.84 -7.97
N ALA A 136 18.39 -21.05 -8.23
CA ALA A 136 18.44 -19.64 -8.59
C ALA A 136 17.12 -18.95 -8.21
N PHE A 137 17.16 -17.65 -7.97
CA PHE A 137 16.00 -16.76 -7.96
C PHE A 137 16.39 -15.41 -8.56
N ASP A 138 15.40 -14.69 -9.09
CA ASP A 138 15.53 -13.29 -9.50
C ASP A 138 14.54 -12.43 -8.71
N THR A 139 14.26 -11.22 -9.18
CA THR A 139 13.26 -10.33 -8.56
C THR A 139 11.85 -10.92 -8.45
N GLN A 140 11.49 -11.89 -9.30
CA GLN A 140 10.11 -12.28 -9.59
C GLN A 140 9.92 -13.80 -9.79
N SER A 141 10.99 -14.54 -10.13
CA SER A 141 10.95 -16.00 -10.34
C SER A 141 11.88 -16.76 -9.38
N VAL A 142 11.61 -18.06 -9.22
CA VAL A 142 12.46 -18.99 -8.48
C VAL A 142 12.59 -20.31 -9.23
N THR A 143 13.79 -20.87 -9.30
CA THR A 143 14.06 -22.20 -9.85
C THR A 143 14.34 -23.17 -8.70
N VAL A 144 13.50 -24.19 -8.56
CA VAL A 144 13.57 -25.18 -7.49
C VAL A 144 13.96 -26.54 -8.06
N GLN A 145 14.88 -27.26 -7.42
CA GLN A 145 15.33 -28.58 -7.85
C GLN A 145 15.14 -29.62 -6.75
N TYR A 146 14.48 -30.72 -7.09
CA TYR A 146 14.38 -31.96 -6.32
C TYR A 146 15.45 -32.94 -6.78
N VAL A 147 16.12 -33.65 -5.87
CA VAL A 147 17.30 -34.49 -6.17
C VAL A 147 17.30 -35.83 -5.44
N GLN A 148 17.78 -36.88 -6.11
CA GLN A 148 18.09 -38.17 -5.49
C GLN A 148 19.30 -38.83 -6.19
N GLY A 149 20.50 -38.67 -5.64
CA GLY A 149 21.72 -39.16 -6.28
C GLY A 149 22.03 -38.40 -7.57
N SER A 150 21.94 -39.07 -8.73
CA SER A 150 22.05 -38.43 -10.06
C SER A 150 20.70 -38.02 -10.67
N ALA A 151 19.59 -38.55 -10.15
CA ALA A 151 18.24 -38.26 -10.62
C ALA A 151 17.79 -36.89 -10.11
N ALA A 152 17.23 -36.04 -10.96
CA ALA A 152 16.76 -34.71 -10.56
C ALA A 152 15.56 -34.21 -11.40
N MET A 153 14.70 -33.41 -10.76
CA MET A 153 13.63 -32.66 -11.41
C MET A 153 13.75 -31.18 -11.04
N THR A 154 13.78 -30.30 -12.04
CA THR A 154 13.90 -28.85 -11.88
C THR A 154 12.61 -28.17 -12.30
N PHE A 155 12.00 -27.41 -11.40
CA PHE A 155 10.80 -26.60 -11.60
C PHE A 155 11.20 -25.15 -11.86
N TYR A 156 10.79 -24.61 -13.01
CA TYR A 156 10.97 -23.18 -13.34
C TYR A 156 9.69 -22.43 -12.97
N ALA A 157 9.69 -21.78 -11.80
CA ALA A 157 8.51 -21.11 -11.27
C ALA A 157 8.51 -19.63 -11.66
N VAL A 158 8.08 -19.35 -12.90
CA VAL A 158 8.01 -18.00 -13.48
C VAL A 158 6.54 -17.55 -13.56
N PRO A 159 6.14 -16.43 -12.93
CA PRO A 159 4.77 -15.95 -12.98
C PRO A 159 4.38 -15.51 -14.40
N GLY A 160 3.12 -15.73 -14.76
CA GLY A 160 2.56 -15.47 -16.08
C GLY A 160 2.69 -16.63 -17.08
N SER A 161 3.37 -17.73 -16.76
CA SER A 161 3.44 -18.88 -17.67
C SER A 161 2.11 -19.66 -17.65
N PRO A 162 1.41 -19.86 -18.79
CA PRO A 162 0.23 -20.73 -18.84
C PRO A 162 0.56 -22.22 -18.64
N TYR A 163 1.85 -22.58 -18.57
CA TYR A 163 2.32 -23.95 -18.35
C TYR A 163 3.24 -24.05 -17.12
N VAL A 164 2.96 -24.98 -16.22
CA VAL A 164 3.89 -25.43 -15.18
C VAL A 164 4.98 -26.28 -15.86
N THR A 165 6.25 -25.96 -15.66
CA THR A 165 7.36 -26.48 -16.49
C THR A 165 8.42 -27.20 -15.65
N PHE A 166 8.66 -28.47 -15.96
CA PHE A 166 9.59 -29.36 -15.24
C PHE A 166 10.65 -29.94 -16.19
N HIS A 167 11.93 -29.71 -15.90
CA HIS A 167 13.06 -30.38 -16.56
C HIS A 167 13.56 -31.56 -15.71
N TYR A 168 13.45 -32.76 -16.25
CA TYR A 168 13.91 -34.01 -15.65
C TYR A 168 15.31 -34.38 -16.16
N ASN A 169 16.11 -35.03 -15.31
CA ASN A 169 17.45 -35.52 -15.63
C ASN A 169 17.67 -36.89 -14.97
N ASP A 170 17.83 -37.93 -15.79
CA ASP A 170 18.10 -39.32 -15.37
C ASP A 170 17.15 -39.81 -14.26
N SER A 171 15.86 -39.49 -14.43
CA SER A 171 14.81 -39.65 -13.41
C SER A 171 13.50 -40.05 -14.08
N THR A 172 12.64 -40.84 -13.43
CA THR A 172 11.37 -41.33 -14.01
C THR A 172 10.19 -40.45 -13.58
N PRO A 173 9.66 -39.55 -14.44
CA PRO A 173 8.51 -38.69 -14.09
C PRO A 173 7.34 -39.44 -13.45
N LEU A 174 6.80 -38.84 -12.38
CA LEU A 174 5.61 -39.29 -11.69
C LEU A 174 4.71 -38.08 -11.40
N LEU A 175 3.53 -38.08 -12.01
CA LEU A 175 2.47 -37.11 -11.77
C LEU A 175 1.35 -37.80 -10.98
N THR A 176 0.93 -37.23 -9.87
CA THR A 176 -0.18 -37.75 -9.05
C THR A 176 -1.34 -36.77 -9.12
N ALA A 177 -2.53 -37.24 -9.50
CA ALA A 177 -3.75 -36.45 -9.46
C ALA A 177 -4.18 -36.21 -8.01
N MET A 178 -4.48 -34.96 -7.67
CA MET A 178 -4.93 -34.53 -6.34
C MET A 178 -6.40 -34.09 -6.34
N ASN A 179 -6.90 -33.55 -7.45
CA ASN A 179 -8.32 -33.25 -7.67
C ASN A 179 -9.13 -34.51 -8.07
N GLY A 180 -8.91 -35.60 -7.35
CA GLY A 180 -9.56 -36.90 -7.55
C GLY A 180 -8.73 -37.93 -8.31
N GLY A 181 -9.42 -38.93 -8.89
CA GLY A 181 -8.79 -40.00 -9.68
C GLY A 181 -8.67 -39.66 -11.16
N ILE A 182 -7.90 -40.44 -11.93
CA ILE A 182 -7.87 -40.30 -13.39
C ILE A 182 -9.10 -41.00 -13.99
N LYS A 183 -9.86 -40.24 -14.80
CA LYS A 183 -11.07 -40.66 -15.52
C LYS A 183 -10.76 -41.06 -16.97
N SER A 184 -9.85 -40.35 -17.64
CA SER A 184 -9.43 -40.69 -19.01
C SER A 184 -8.03 -40.19 -19.33
N PHE A 185 -7.38 -40.89 -20.26
CA PHE A 185 -6.04 -40.57 -20.79
C PHE A 185 -6.06 -40.66 -22.32
N ASN A 186 -5.61 -39.63 -23.03
CA ASN A 186 -5.67 -39.51 -24.50
C ASN A 186 -7.06 -39.87 -25.07
N ASN A 187 -8.12 -39.36 -24.43
CA ASN A 187 -9.54 -39.65 -24.70
C ASN A 187 -9.99 -41.12 -24.48
N GLN A 188 -9.13 -42.01 -24.01
CA GLN A 188 -9.51 -43.35 -23.54
C GLN A 188 -10.01 -43.28 -22.10
N THR A 189 -11.28 -43.60 -21.86
CA THR A 189 -11.86 -43.75 -20.51
C THR A 189 -11.19 -44.90 -19.75
N LEU A 190 -10.83 -44.65 -18.49
CA LEU A 190 -10.29 -45.66 -17.57
C LEU A 190 -11.33 -45.99 -16.49
N SER A 191 -11.56 -47.29 -16.28
CA SER A 191 -12.22 -47.78 -15.07
C SER A 191 -11.23 -47.79 -13.90
N VAL A 192 -11.71 -47.71 -12.66
CA VAL A 192 -10.86 -47.92 -11.48
C VAL A 192 -10.16 -49.28 -11.55
N GLY A 193 -8.84 -49.28 -11.31
CA GLY A 193 -7.93 -50.42 -11.48
C GLY A 193 -7.37 -50.59 -12.90
N ALA A 194 -7.86 -49.85 -13.89
CA ALA A 194 -7.33 -49.87 -15.25
C ALA A 194 -6.20 -48.85 -15.47
N ASN A 195 -5.42 -49.09 -16.52
CA ASN A 195 -4.39 -48.19 -17.02
C ASN A 195 -4.44 -48.10 -18.56
N ALA A 196 -3.78 -47.08 -19.11
CA ALA A 196 -3.46 -46.98 -20.52
C ALA A 196 -2.05 -46.39 -20.70
N THR A 197 -1.32 -46.88 -21.69
CA THR A 197 0.04 -46.44 -22.02
C THR A 197 0.09 -45.85 -23.41
N ALA A 198 0.77 -44.72 -23.58
CA ALA A 198 1.00 -44.07 -24.86
C ALA A 198 2.45 -43.58 -24.97
N THR A 199 2.97 -43.53 -26.21
CA THR A 199 4.29 -42.95 -26.52
C THR A 199 4.09 -41.76 -27.45
N GLY A 200 4.68 -40.61 -27.12
CA GLY A 200 4.50 -39.37 -27.88
C GLY A 200 5.10 -38.15 -27.21
N THR A 201 4.76 -36.97 -27.74
CA THR A 201 5.15 -35.64 -27.24
C THR A 201 3.97 -34.83 -26.69
N GLU A 202 2.75 -35.36 -26.78
CA GLU A 202 1.52 -34.69 -26.36
C GLU A 202 0.57 -35.73 -25.75
N PHE A 203 -0.04 -35.39 -24.61
CA PHE A 203 -1.01 -36.23 -23.92
C PHE A 203 -2.12 -35.37 -23.30
N SER A 204 -3.32 -35.93 -23.16
CA SER A 204 -4.41 -35.33 -22.37
C SER A 204 -4.79 -36.24 -21.21
N VAL A 205 -5.05 -35.65 -20.05
CA VAL A 205 -5.53 -36.35 -18.86
C VAL A 205 -6.74 -35.62 -18.30
N THR A 206 -7.82 -36.34 -18.03
CA THR A 206 -9.00 -35.79 -17.35
C THR A 206 -9.20 -36.52 -16.03
N ASP A 207 -9.42 -35.77 -14.96
CA ASP A 207 -9.71 -36.30 -13.63
C ASP A 207 -11.21 -36.64 -13.44
N THR A 208 -11.57 -37.16 -12.28
CA THR A 208 -12.96 -37.45 -11.88
C THR A 208 -13.78 -36.20 -11.56
N SER A 209 -13.13 -35.08 -11.22
CA SER A 209 -13.75 -33.75 -11.08
C SER A 209 -14.08 -33.10 -12.43
N ASN A 210 -13.58 -33.68 -13.53
CA ASN A 210 -13.66 -33.27 -14.94
C ASN A 210 -12.70 -32.14 -15.34
N SER A 211 -11.72 -31.80 -14.51
CA SER A 211 -10.59 -30.95 -14.93
C SER A 211 -9.77 -31.70 -15.97
N THR A 212 -9.33 -31.01 -17.03
CA THR A 212 -8.48 -31.60 -18.07
C THR A 212 -7.15 -30.86 -18.12
N TYR A 213 -6.06 -31.63 -18.10
CA TYR A 213 -4.70 -31.13 -18.26
C TYR A 213 -4.08 -31.71 -19.53
N LEU A 214 -3.29 -30.88 -20.21
CA LEU A 214 -2.44 -31.26 -21.33
C LEU A 214 -1.01 -31.41 -20.82
N ILE A 215 -0.35 -32.49 -21.22
CA ILE A 215 1.06 -32.75 -20.91
C ILE A 215 1.83 -32.72 -22.24
N TYR A 216 2.72 -31.74 -22.39
CA TYR A 216 3.61 -31.62 -23.53
C TYR A 216 5.01 -32.08 -23.12
N ALA A 217 5.60 -33.01 -23.88
CA ALA A 217 6.97 -33.47 -23.69
C ALA A 217 7.82 -33.01 -24.87
N LEU A 218 8.86 -32.21 -24.61
CA LEU A 218 9.70 -31.63 -25.68
C LEU A 218 10.64 -32.65 -26.34
N SER A 219 10.64 -33.89 -25.86
CA SER A 219 11.21 -35.08 -26.51
C SER A 219 10.25 -36.26 -26.30
N PRO A 220 10.18 -37.25 -27.22
CA PRO A 220 9.24 -38.36 -27.10
C PRO A 220 9.43 -39.17 -25.81
N ILE A 221 8.35 -39.38 -25.08
CA ILE A 221 8.31 -40.13 -23.83
C ILE A 221 7.20 -41.19 -23.88
N THR A 222 7.32 -42.26 -23.10
CA THR A 222 6.24 -43.23 -22.88
C THR A 222 5.64 -43.03 -21.50
N LEU A 223 4.37 -42.66 -21.43
CA LEU A 223 3.62 -42.44 -20.19
C LEU A 223 2.54 -43.51 -20.01
N THR A 224 2.36 -43.98 -18.77
CA THR A 224 1.25 -44.85 -18.35
C THR A 224 0.39 -44.12 -17.34
N ALA A 225 -0.87 -43.86 -17.70
CA ALA A 225 -1.88 -43.33 -16.79
C ALA A 225 -2.64 -44.48 -16.13
N THR A 226 -2.81 -44.43 -14.81
CA THR A 226 -3.49 -45.43 -13.99
C THR A 226 -4.61 -44.79 -13.17
N SER A 227 -5.80 -45.36 -13.22
CA SER A 227 -6.92 -44.97 -12.35
C SER A 227 -6.87 -45.79 -11.07
N ASN A 228 -6.13 -45.33 -10.05
CA ASN A 228 -5.90 -46.11 -8.82
C ASN A 228 -7.16 -46.23 -7.95
N SER A 229 -7.96 -45.17 -7.87
CA SER A 229 -9.28 -45.13 -7.23
C SER A 229 -10.13 -43.99 -7.81
N THR A 230 -11.33 -43.77 -7.28
CA THR A 230 -12.11 -42.56 -7.61
C THR A 230 -11.45 -41.26 -7.13
N ASN A 231 -10.51 -41.34 -6.18
CA ASN A 231 -9.91 -40.19 -5.50
C ASN A 231 -8.36 -40.17 -5.64
N LEU A 232 -7.79 -41.00 -6.53
CA LEU A 232 -6.35 -41.09 -6.76
C LEU A 232 -6.08 -41.65 -8.16
N GLY A 233 -5.17 -41.02 -8.89
CA GLY A 233 -4.63 -41.56 -10.13
C GLY A 233 -3.19 -41.10 -10.35
N THR A 234 -2.43 -41.83 -11.15
CA THR A 234 -1.03 -41.51 -11.44
C THR A 234 -0.75 -41.57 -12.94
N VAL A 235 0.14 -40.70 -13.42
CA VAL A 235 0.77 -40.79 -14.75
C VAL A 235 2.27 -40.93 -14.54
N SER A 236 2.83 -42.07 -14.91
CA SER A 236 4.26 -42.35 -14.74
C SER A 236 4.96 -42.62 -16.06
N ALA A 237 6.22 -42.22 -16.16
CA ALA A 237 7.09 -42.64 -17.26
C ALA A 237 7.45 -44.13 -17.14
N SER A 238 7.68 -44.81 -18.26
CA SER A 238 8.05 -46.23 -18.28
C SER A 238 9.52 -46.50 -17.88
N SER A 239 10.33 -45.46 -17.77
CA SER A 239 11.78 -45.50 -17.57
C SER A 239 12.32 -44.10 -17.23
N PRO A 240 13.57 -43.98 -16.75
CA PRO A 240 14.23 -42.69 -16.59
C PRO A 240 14.22 -41.86 -17.88
N PHE A 241 14.07 -40.56 -17.70
CA PHE A 241 13.89 -39.55 -18.74
C PHE A 241 14.81 -38.35 -18.47
N THR A 242 15.34 -37.78 -19.55
CA THR A 242 16.06 -36.50 -19.53
C THR A 242 15.44 -35.61 -20.60
N GLY A 243 14.86 -34.48 -20.17
CA GLY A 243 14.05 -33.62 -21.03
C GLY A 243 12.97 -32.87 -20.24
N VAL A 244 12.13 -32.13 -20.96
CA VAL A 244 11.13 -31.22 -20.37
C VAL A 244 9.73 -31.77 -20.53
N LEU A 245 8.96 -31.77 -19.43
CA LEU A 245 7.50 -31.86 -19.43
C LEU A 245 6.90 -30.51 -19.07
N ARG A 246 5.85 -30.09 -19.78
CA ARG A 246 5.04 -28.90 -19.48
C ARG A 246 3.59 -29.30 -19.29
N LEU A 247 2.93 -28.78 -18.26
CA LEU A 247 1.53 -29.04 -17.97
C LEU A 247 0.71 -27.76 -18.05
N ALA A 248 -0.41 -27.80 -18.79
CA ALA A 248 -1.36 -26.70 -18.86
C ALA A 248 -2.79 -27.19 -18.57
N MET A 249 -3.58 -26.44 -17.79
CA MET A 249 -5.00 -26.74 -17.63
C MET A 249 -5.77 -26.29 -18.89
N LEU A 250 -6.45 -27.24 -19.54
CA LEU A 250 -7.40 -26.98 -20.62
C LEU A 250 -8.77 -26.59 -20.03
N ASN A 251 -8.87 -25.33 -19.58
CA ASN A 251 -10.11 -24.77 -19.00
C ASN A 251 -11.29 -24.76 -20.00
N GLU A 252 -11.01 -24.42 -21.27
CA GLU A 252 -11.97 -24.52 -22.38
C GLU A 252 -11.34 -25.21 -23.59
N THR A 253 -12.10 -26.00 -24.34
CA THR A 253 -11.60 -26.70 -25.55
C THR A 253 -10.95 -25.76 -26.58
N ALA A 254 -11.44 -24.53 -26.68
CA ALA A 254 -10.88 -23.50 -27.58
C ALA A 254 -9.44 -23.11 -27.22
N HIS A 255 -9.04 -23.23 -25.96
CA HIS A 255 -7.69 -22.88 -25.51
C HIS A 255 -6.61 -23.83 -26.05
N LYS A 256 -6.99 -25.02 -26.54
CA LYS A 256 -6.03 -26.04 -26.98
C LYS A 256 -5.17 -25.57 -28.15
N GLU A 257 -5.73 -24.87 -29.13
CA GLU A 257 -5.01 -24.46 -30.34
C GLU A 257 -3.83 -23.53 -30.03
N LEU A 258 -4.01 -22.57 -29.13
CA LEU A 258 -2.93 -21.66 -28.71
C LEU A 258 -1.89 -22.36 -27.83
N LEU A 259 -2.31 -23.29 -26.96
CA LEU A 259 -1.39 -24.07 -26.13
C LEU A 259 -0.55 -25.05 -27.00
N ASP A 260 -1.17 -25.71 -27.97
CA ASP A 260 -0.48 -26.58 -28.92
C ASP A 260 0.54 -25.80 -29.76
N GLN A 261 0.22 -24.57 -30.17
CA GLN A 261 1.12 -23.76 -31.00
C GLN A 261 2.39 -23.31 -30.27
N TYR A 262 2.30 -23.00 -28.97
CA TYR A 262 3.38 -22.30 -28.23
C TYR A 262 4.02 -23.10 -27.09
N HIS A 263 3.65 -24.37 -26.86
CA HIS A 263 4.24 -25.20 -25.80
C HIS A 263 5.76 -25.41 -25.94
N GLY A 264 6.33 -25.23 -27.13
CA GLY A 264 7.75 -25.44 -27.43
C GLY A 264 8.73 -24.43 -26.79
N VAL A 265 8.25 -23.25 -26.35
CA VAL A 265 9.09 -22.19 -25.78
C VAL A 265 8.66 -21.87 -24.35
N TYR A 266 9.63 -21.84 -23.41
CA TYR A 266 9.35 -21.64 -21.98
C TYR A 266 10.33 -20.67 -21.32
N PRO A 267 9.88 -19.91 -20.31
CA PRO A 267 10.73 -19.00 -19.56
C PRO A 267 11.52 -19.76 -18.48
N ILE A 268 12.69 -19.26 -18.12
CA ILE A 268 13.58 -19.79 -17.07
C ILE A 268 13.71 -18.78 -15.92
N SER A 269 13.95 -17.53 -16.28
CA SER A 269 14.15 -16.38 -15.38
C SER A 269 13.60 -15.10 -16.04
N VAL A 270 13.46 -14.02 -15.26
CA VAL A 270 13.06 -12.71 -15.77
C VAL A 270 13.93 -11.59 -15.19
N GLY A 271 14.58 -10.85 -16.08
CA GLY A 271 15.29 -9.62 -15.75
C GLY A 271 14.37 -8.41 -15.88
N LEU A 272 14.61 -7.39 -15.04
CA LEU A 272 13.98 -6.07 -15.14
C LEU A 272 15.03 -5.04 -15.61
N ASP A 273 14.72 -4.27 -16.65
CA ASP A 273 15.45 -3.07 -17.07
C ASP A 273 14.53 -1.85 -16.96
N TYR A 274 15.11 -0.68 -16.77
CA TYR A 274 14.37 0.56 -16.51
C TYR A 274 14.94 1.70 -17.36
N SER A 275 14.07 2.56 -17.87
CA SER A 275 14.47 3.84 -18.46
C SER A 275 13.46 4.94 -18.17
N TRP A 276 13.88 6.20 -18.25
CA TRP A 276 13.02 7.34 -17.93
C TRP A 276 13.37 8.60 -18.72
N THR A 277 12.36 9.43 -18.91
CA THR A 277 12.49 10.85 -19.22
C THR A 277 12.32 11.67 -17.92
N ASN A 278 12.01 12.96 -18.00
CA ASN A 278 11.67 13.76 -16.81
C ASN A 278 10.26 13.44 -16.29
N SER A 279 9.35 12.95 -17.14
CA SER A 279 7.91 12.82 -16.87
C SER A 279 7.32 11.44 -17.21
N THR A 280 8.08 10.54 -17.82
CA THR A 280 7.66 9.16 -18.11
C THR A 280 8.75 8.16 -17.71
N GLY A 281 8.34 6.98 -17.28
CA GLY A 281 9.20 5.86 -16.96
C GLY A 281 8.71 4.60 -17.65
N SER A 282 9.64 3.79 -18.13
CA SER A 282 9.39 2.48 -18.74
C SER A 282 9.97 1.38 -17.84
N LEU A 283 9.11 0.45 -17.46
CA LEU A 283 9.45 -0.84 -16.84
C LEU A 283 9.57 -1.88 -17.96
N VAL A 284 10.70 -2.60 -18.05
CA VAL A 284 10.93 -3.59 -19.10
C VAL A 284 11.17 -4.97 -18.49
N PHE A 285 10.18 -5.87 -18.60
CA PHE A 285 10.38 -7.29 -18.33
C PHE A 285 11.11 -7.93 -19.50
N SER A 286 12.14 -8.73 -19.23
CA SER A 286 12.87 -9.50 -20.24
C SER A 286 13.06 -10.94 -19.76
N TRP A 287 12.41 -11.91 -20.40
CA TRP A 287 12.51 -13.31 -20.04
C TRP A 287 13.67 -14.00 -20.74
N ASP A 288 14.47 -14.73 -19.97
CA ASP A 288 15.37 -15.75 -20.52
C ASP A 288 14.53 -16.97 -20.89
N THR A 289 14.68 -17.47 -22.11
CA THR A 289 13.83 -18.54 -22.65
C THR A 289 14.63 -19.71 -23.19
N ALA A 290 14.17 -20.92 -22.91
CA ALA A 290 14.52 -22.08 -23.73
C ALA A 290 13.65 -22.05 -25.01
N GLY A 291 14.31 -22.05 -26.17
CA GLY A 291 13.66 -21.90 -27.47
C GLY A 291 13.74 -20.47 -28.02
N ASN A 292 12.90 -20.15 -28.99
CA ASN A 292 12.88 -18.84 -29.64
C ASN A 292 11.98 -17.85 -28.89
N GLY A 293 12.58 -16.84 -28.25
CA GLY A 293 11.86 -15.88 -27.39
C GLY A 293 10.71 -15.11 -28.05
N THR A 294 10.66 -14.97 -29.39
CA THR A 294 9.50 -14.36 -30.07
C THR A 294 8.22 -15.18 -29.93
N ASP A 295 8.37 -16.48 -29.70
CA ASP A 295 7.27 -17.46 -29.65
C ASP A 295 6.97 -17.87 -28.19
N LEU A 296 7.52 -17.13 -27.22
CA LEU A 296 7.16 -17.27 -25.81
C LEU A 296 5.71 -16.80 -25.60
N LEU A 297 4.85 -17.70 -25.12
CA LEU A 297 3.49 -17.37 -24.69
C LEU A 297 3.46 -17.16 -23.17
N MET A 298 3.09 -15.94 -22.75
CA MET A 298 2.90 -15.54 -21.36
C MET A 298 1.50 -14.93 -21.18
N LEU A 299 1.09 -14.69 -19.93
CA LEU A 299 -0.23 -14.19 -19.56
C LEU A 299 -0.14 -12.83 -18.86
N THR A 300 -0.91 -11.87 -19.36
CA THR A 300 -1.06 -10.51 -18.80
C THR A 300 -2.17 -10.46 -17.77
N TRP A 301 -2.06 -9.58 -16.78
CA TRP A 301 -3.17 -9.12 -15.93
C TRP A 301 -3.72 -7.76 -16.45
N PRO A 302 -4.84 -7.24 -15.90
CA PRO A 302 -5.40 -5.95 -16.31
C PRO A 302 -4.40 -4.79 -16.34
N HIS A 303 -3.63 -4.57 -15.28
CA HIS A 303 -2.67 -3.46 -15.22
C HIS A 303 -1.53 -3.62 -16.25
N HIS A 304 -1.09 -4.85 -16.54
CA HIS A 304 -0.15 -5.12 -17.64
C HIS A 304 -0.74 -4.64 -18.97
N ARG A 305 -2.01 -4.96 -19.26
CA ARG A 305 -2.66 -4.59 -20.52
C ARG A 305 -2.86 -3.09 -20.71
N ILE A 306 -3.08 -2.36 -19.62
CA ILE A 306 -3.28 -0.90 -19.63
C ILE A 306 -1.97 -0.15 -19.93
N ALA A 307 -0.83 -0.60 -19.38
CA ALA A 307 0.45 0.11 -19.52
C ALA A 307 1.37 -0.40 -20.66
N MET A 308 1.17 -1.62 -21.17
CA MET A 308 2.08 -2.24 -22.15
C MET A 308 2.09 -1.52 -23.51
N GLN A 309 3.29 -1.25 -24.00
CA GLN A 309 3.55 -0.60 -25.28
C GLN A 309 3.78 -1.62 -26.40
N ASN A 310 3.23 -1.34 -27.58
CA ASN A 310 3.33 -2.19 -28.78
C ASN A 310 3.01 -3.69 -28.56
N PRO A 311 1.92 -4.05 -27.84
CA PRO A 311 1.65 -5.42 -27.44
C PRO A 311 1.34 -6.36 -28.61
N ASN A 312 1.75 -7.62 -28.48
CA ASN A 312 1.36 -8.72 -29.37
C ASN A 312 0.39 -9.67 -28.63
N TYR A 313 -0.90 -9.35 -28.65
CA TYR A 313 -1.95 -10.12 -27.99
C TYR A 313 -2.67 -11.06 -28.99
N PRO A 314 -2.64 -12.39 -28.78
CA PRO A 314 -3.68 -13.29 -29.27
C PRO A 314 -5.06 -12.91 -28.73
N ALA A 315 -6.13 -13.44 -29.34
CA ALA A 315 -7.49 -13.17 -28.89
C ALA A 315 -7.73 -13.63 -27.43
N THR A 316 -8.51 -12.88 -26.66
CA THR A 316 -8.87 -13.21 -25.27
C THR A 316 -9.67 -14.51 -25.14
N THR A 317 -10.31 -14.96 -26.23
CA THR A 317 -11.01 -16.25 -26.34
C THR A 317 -10.09 -17.41 -26.76
N ALA A 318 -8.83 -17.14 -27.10
CA ALA A 318 -7.86 -18.17 -27.49
C ALA A 318 -7.09 -18.74 -26.29
N LEU A 319 -7.06 -18.03 -25.16
CA LEU A 319 -6.62 -18.53 -23.85
C LEU A 319 -7.11 -17.58 -22.75
N SER A 320 -7.67 -18.11 -21.66
CA SER A 320 -8.03 -17.29 -20.49
C SER A 320 -8.09 -18.09 -19.19
N TYR A 321 -7.76 -17.41 -18.10
CA TYR A 321 -7.87 -17.93 -16.73
C TYR A 321 -8.36 -16.81 -15.81
N LEU A 322 -9.30 -17.08 -14.90
CA LEU A 322 -9.83 -16.10 -13.96
C LEU A 322 -9.15 -16.25 -12.60
N THR A 323 -8.70 -15.14 -12.01
CA THR A 323 -7.97 -15.08 -10.73
C THR A 323 -8.62 -14.05 -9.78
N THR A 324 -8.15 -13.94 -8.53
CA THR A 324 -8.50 -12.83 -7.61
C THR A 324 -8.31 -11.46 -8.25
N LYS A 325 -7.26 -11.28 -9.05
CA LYS A 325 -6.96 -10.05 -9.81
C LYS A 325 -7.51 -10.07 -11.26
N GLY A 326 -8.60 -10.80 -11.46
CA GLY A 326 -9.36 -10.84 -12.71
C GLY A 326 -8.78 -11.77 -13.78
N TYR A 327 -9.16 -11.53 -15.04
CA TYR A 327 -8.74 -12.40 -16.14
C TYR A 327 -7.27 -12.21 -16.52
N MET A 328 -6.57 -13.34 -16.61
CA MET A 328 -5.27 -13.46 -17.25
C MET A 328 -5.44 -13.84 -18.73
N TYR A 329 -4.84 -13.06 -19.64
CA TYR A 329 -4.98 -13.19 -21.10
C TYR A 329 -3.64 -13.22 -21.83
N PRO A 330 -3.52 -13.93 -22.97
CA PRO A 330 -2.25 -14.19 -23.64
C PRO A 330 -1.56 -12.95 -24.21
N ALA A 331 -0.23 -12.96 -24.16
CA ALA A 331 0.66 -12.08 -24.91
C ALA A 331 1.88 -12.87 -25.37
N LEU A 332 2.43 -12.50 -26.52
CA LEU A 332 3.55 -13.18 -27.18
C LEU A 332 4.83 -12.33 -27.14
N GLY A 333 5.97 -13.02 -26.97
CA GLY A 333 7.30 -12.44 -26.99
C GLY A 333 7.94 -12.32 -25.61
N ASN A 334 9.26 -12.46 -25.55
CA ASN A 334 10.05 -12.48 -24.31
C ASN A 334 10.51 -11.10 -23.81
N GLN A 335 9.91 -10.01 -24.27
CA GLN A 335 10.13 -8.67 -23.71
C GLN A 335 8.83 -7.85 -23.74
N TRP A 336 8.45 -7.28 -22.60
CA TRP A 336 7.32 -6.35 -22.46
C TRP A 336 7.83 -5.01 -21.92
N GLU A 337 7.49 -3.90 -22.57
CA GLU A 337 7.71 -2.54 -22.05
C GLU A 337 6.37 -1.96 -21.54
N LEU A 338 6.31 -1.54 -20.29
CA LEU A 338 5.15 -0.91 -19.66
C LEU A 338 5.49 0.54 -19.31
N GLN A 339 4.68 1.48 -19.76
CA GLN A 339 4.96 2.92 -19.61
C GLN A 339 4.04 3.59 -18.57
N TYR A 340 4.65 4.40 -17.72
CA TYR A 340 4.01 5.10 -16.60
C TYR A 340 4.34 6.60 -16.62
N ASN A 341 3.40 7.43 -16.20
CA ASN A 341 3.63 8.87 -16.00
C ASN A 341 4.28 9.09 -14.62
N LEU A 342 5.44 9.76 -14.59
CA LEU A 342 6.18 10.05 -13.36
C LEU A 342 5.72 11.40 -12.81
N THR A 343 4.95 11.40 -11.72
CA THR A 343 4.54 12.65 -11.06
C THR A 343 5.74 13.52 -10.67
N SER A 344 5.60 14.84 -10.81
CA SER A 344 6.54 15.83 -10.26
C SER A 344 6.08 16.40 -8.91
N SER A 345 4.85 16.10 -8.50
CA SER A 345 4.20 16.63 -7.31
C SER A 345 4.65 15.87 -6.05
N LEU A 346 5.92 16.08 -5.67
CA LEU A 346 6.51 15.50 -4.47
C LEU A 346 6.34 16.46 -3.29
N TRP A 347 7.20 17.47 -3.16
CA TRP A 347 7.13 18.47 -2.09
C TRP A 347 5.85 19.31 -2.14
N ASP A 348 5.49 19.72 -3.36
CA ASP A 348 4.47 20.72 -3.67
C ASP A 348 3.39 20.17 -4.62
N PRO A 349 2.14 20.63 -4.51
CA PRO A 349 1.10 20.38 -5.50
C PRO A 349 1.36 21.19 -6.79
N PRO A 350 0.81 20.78 -7.95
CA PRO A 350 1.11 21.39 -9.24
C PRO A 350 0.42 22.75 -9.46
N ARG A 351 -0.25 23.31 -8.45
CA ARG A 351 -0.98 24.58 -8.48
C ARG A 351 -0.84 25.30 -7.14
N ALA A 352 -0.78 26.64 -7.19
CA ALA A 352 -0.76 27.47 -6.00
C ALA A 352 -2.11 27.43 -5.24
N LEU A 353 -2.06 27.68 -3.94
CA LEU A 353 -3.22 27.74 -3.04
C LEU A 353 -4.24 28.82 -3.47
N ASP A 354 -5.53 28.46 -3.52
CA ASP A 354 -6.63 29.40 -3.77
C ASP A 354 -6.64 30.50 -2.70
N LYS A 355 -6.74 31.76 -3.14
CA LYS A 355 -6.64 32.96 -2.30
C LYS A 355 -7.69 33.00 -1.19
N SER A 356 -8.84 32.35 -1.36
CA SER A 356 -9.87 32.25 -0.31
C SER A 356 -9.47 31.34 0.85
N CYS A 357 -8.67 30.31 0.59
CA CYS A 357 -8.18 29.38 1.61
C CYS A 357 -6.96 29.92 2.37
N SER A 358 -6.17 30.81 1.74
CA SER A 358 -4.90 31.31 2.26
C SER A 358 -4.94 31.81 3.71
N SER A 359 -5.93 32.64 4.10
CA SER A 359 -6.00 33.16 5.48
C SER A 359 -6.30 32.09 6.52
N SER A 360 -7.02 31.02 6.15
CA SER A 360 -7.34 29.92 7.06
C SER A 360 -6.19 28.92 7.18
N VAL A 361 -5.56 28.56 6.05
CA VAL A 361 -4.37 27.68 6.03
C VAL A 361 -3.21 28.33 6.82
N ILE A 362 -2.97 29.63 6.66
CA ILE A 362 -1.91 30.33 7.39
C ILE A 362 -2.18 30.34 8.91
N LYS A 363 -3.42 30.60 9.35
CA LYS A 363 -3.78 30.51 10.78
C LYS A 363 -3.66 29.09 11.34
N GLY A 364 -4.02 28.09 10.53
CA GLY A 364 -3.80 26.68 10.84
C GLY A 364 -2.32 26.41 11.11
N LEU A 365 -1.47 26.80 10.17
CA LEU A 365 -0.02 26.60 10.23
C LEU A 365 0.60 27.32 11.43
N GLU A 366 0.23 28.58 11.68
CA GLU A 366 0.66 29.35 12.85
C GLU A 366 0.22 28.69 14.17
N TYR A 367 -1.00 28.14 14.24
CA TYR A 367 -1.50 27.45 15.42
C TYR A 367 -0.78 26.11 15.65
N GLU A 368 -0.73 25.25 14.63
CA GLU A 368 -0.22 23.88 14.72
C GLU A 368 1.30 23.87 14.96
N VAL A 369 2.07 24.70 14.23
CA VAL A 369 3.51 24.93 14.52
C VAL A 369 3.70 25.57 15.90
N GLY A 370 2.79 26.44 16.32
CA GLY A 370 2.76 27.05 17.65
C GLY A 370 2.48 26.07 18.81
N GLN A 371 2.03 24.83 18.54
CA GLN A 371 1.89 23.80 19.57
C GLN A 371 3.17 22.94 19.74
N LEU A 372 4.15 23.05 18.83
CA LEU A 372 5.34 22.20 18.84
C LEU A 372 6.32 22.61 19.96
N ASN A 373 6.34 21.82 21.03
CA ASN A 373 7.29 21.98 22.14
C ASN A 373 8.40 20.93 22.01
N ILE A 374 9.62 21.38 21.68
CA ILE A 374 10.81 20.53 21.49
C ILE A 374 11.11 19.66 22.73
N SER A 375 10.88 20.17 23.94
CA SER A 375 11.06 19.41 25.19
C SER A 375 10.04 18.27 25.38
N ASN A 376 8.99 18.25 24.55
CA ASN A 376 7.94 17.24 24.50
C ASN A 376 7.86 16.59 23.09
N ALA A 377 8.96 16.58 22.34
CA ALA A 377 9.04 15.81 21.09
C ALA A 377 8.81 14.31 21.39
N PRO A 378 8.10 13.55 20.53
CA PRO A 378 7.80 12.15 20.83
C PRO A 378 9.07 11.30 20.90
N VAL A 379 9.13 10.37 21.85
CA VAL A 379 10.08 9.26 21.79
C VAL A 379 9.43 8.15 20.97
N PRO A 380 10.13 7.48 20.03
CA PRO A 380 9.60 6.29 19.37
C PRO A 380 9.19 5.22 20.39
N GLY A 381 7.92 4.81 20.36
CA GLY A 381 7.43 3.61 21.06
C GLY A 381 7.29 2.41 20.12
N ASP A 382 7.07 2.71 18.84
CA ASP A 382 6.88 1.85 17.67
C ASP A 382 7.49 2.60 16.47
N PHE A 383 7.46 2.02 15.27
CA PHE A 383 7.82 2.75 14.04
C PHE A 383 6.57 3.32 13.34
N TYR A 384 5.45 2.59 13.36
CA TYR A 384 4.24 2.91 12.61
C TYR A 384 3.54 4.21 13.05
N PHE A 385 3.00 4.26 14.28
CA PHE A 385 2.23 5.40 14.79
C PHE A 385 3.12 6.61 15.03
N TRP A 386 4.36 6.40 15.49
CA TRP A 386 5.37 7.45 15.56
C TRP A 386 5.63 8.07 14.19
N GLY A 387 5.83 7.23 13.16
CA GLY A 387 6.08 7.65 11.79
C GLY A 387 4.93 8.46 11.20
N GLY A 388 3.71 7.93 11.26
CA GLY A 388 2.51 8.60 10.77
C GLY A 388 2.29 9.97 11.44
N THR A 389 2.51 10.03 12.76
CA THR A 389 2.39 11.28 13.54
C THR A 389 3.44 12.32 13.13
N LEU A 390 4.72 11.93 12.99
CA LEU A 390 5.75 12.89 12.57
C LEU A 390 5.64 13.29 11.10
N ASN A 391 5.11 12.43 10.21
CA ASN A 391 4.89 12.78 8.81
C ASN A 391 3.84 13.90 8.66
N SER A 392 2.77 13.87 9.46
CA SER A 392 1.76 14.94 9.46
C SER A 392 2.33 16.29 9.95
N VAL A 393 3.27 16.25 10.91
CA VAL A 393 4.06 17.40 11.36
C VAL A 393 5.06 17.86 10.29
N ALA A 394 5.75 16.95 9.60
CA ALA A 394 6.70 17.26 8.54
C ALA A 394 6.04 17.97 7.34
N ARG A 395 4.80 17.61 7.01
CA ARG A 395 3.98 18.33 6.02
C ARG A 395 3.80 19.82 6.34
N LEU A 396 3.80 20.22 7.62
CA LEU A 396 3.73 21.65 8.00
C LEU A 396 4.94 22.44 7.49
N ALA A 397 6.16 21.89 7.56
CA ALA A 397 7.36 22.55 7.05
C ALA A 397 7.38 22.65 5.51
N ALA A 398 6.81 21.68 4.80
CA ALA A 398 6.65 21.76 3.34
C ALA A 398 5.63 22.84 2.95
N ILE A 399 4.49 22.93 3.66
CA ILE A 399 3.47 23.96 3.41
C ILE A 399 3.98 25.36 3.79
N ALA A 400 4.76 25.47 4.87
CA ALA A 400 5.40 26.72 5.28
C ALA A 400 6.32 27.28 4.18
N ASP A 401 7.17 26.43 3.59
CA ASP A 401 8.06 26.80 2.47
C ASP A 401 7.26 27.22 1.23
N ASN A 402 6.26 26.43 0.81
CA ASN A 402 5.40 26.75 -0.34
C ASN A 402 4.66 28.09 -0.19
N LEU A 403 4.24 28.44 1.03
CA LEU A 403 3.54 29.69 1.34
C LEU A 403 4.50 30.84 1.72
N GLY A 404 5.82 30.64 1.65
CA GLY A 404 6.83 31.66 1.97
C GLY A 404 6.97 32.00 3.46
N ARG A 405 6.41 31.17 4.36
CA ARG A 405 6.49 31.29 5.82
C ARG A 405 7.73 30.60 6.39
N SER A 406 8.89 31.06 5.94
CA SER A 406 10.20 30.55 6.39
C SER A 406 10.43 30.71 7.90
N ASP A 407 9.72 31.62 8.56
CA ASP A 407 9.66 31.78 10.01
C ASP A 407 9.06 30.58 10.75
N LEU A 408 8.24 29.77 10.08
CA LEU A 408 7.57 28.59 10.65
C LEU A 408 8.29 27.26 10.31
N ILE A 409 9.32 27.26 9.46
CA ILE A 409 10.05 26.04 9.08
C ILE A 409 10.92 25.53 10.24
N GLN A 410 11.78 26.39 10.80
CA GLN A 410 12.78 25.94 11.79
C GLN A 410 12.19 25.32 13.07
N PRO A 411 11.07 25.83 13.66
CA PRO A 411 10.44 25.19 14.81
C PRO A 411 9.97 23.76 14.52
N VAL A 412 9.47 23.48 13.30
CA VAL A 412 9.12 22.13 12.87
C VAL A 412 10.36 21.26 12.76
N VAL A 413 11.39 21.74 12.05
CA VAL A 413 12.65 20.99 11.85
C VAL A 413 13.29 20.61 13.19
N GLN A 414 13.38 21.54 14.15
CA GLN A 414 13.94 21.27 15.48
C GLN A 414 13.11 20.28 16.32
N TYR A 415 11.78 20.28 16.15
CA TYR A 415 10.91 19.31 16.81
C TYR A 415 11.09 17.90 16.23
N LEU A 416 11.23 17.79 14.91
CA LEU A 416 11.52 16.53 14.22
C LEU A 416 12.91 15.99 14.57
N GLU A 417 13.95 16.84 14.55
CA GLU A 417 15.32 16.50 14.95
C GLU A 417 15.40 15.96 16.39
N ALA A 418 14.72 16.61 17.33
CA ALA A 418 14.70 16.18 18.73
C ALA A 418 14.06 14.81 18.93
N SER A 419 13.05 14.46 18.13
CA SER A 419 12.48 13.11 18.10
C SER A 419 13.40 12.11 17.38
N PHE A 420 14.05 12.53 16.30
CA PHE A 420 14.92 11.68 15.49
C PHE A 420 16.23 11.26 16.19
N GLU A 421 16.78 12.07 17.09
CA GLU A 421 18.06 11.72 17.75
C GLU A 421 17.97 10.40 18.54
N HIS A 422 16.77 10.00 18.99
CA HIS A 422 16.51 8.70 19.62
C HIS A 422 16.80 7.49 18.71
N TRP A 423 16.69 7.61 17.38
CA TRP A 423 17.06 6.54 16.45
C TRP A 423 18.57 6.30 16.41
N PHE A 424 19.38 7.29 16.80
CA PHE A 424 20.84 7.18 16.85
C PHE A 424 21.35 6.82 18.26
N ASP A 425 20.47 6.77 19.26
CA ASP A 425 20.79 6.45 20.65
C ASP A 425 20.54 4.96 20.96
N SER A 426 21.63 4.21 21.14
CA SER A 426 21.59 2.80 21.56
C SER A 426 20.94 2.52 22.93
N SER A 427 20.56 3.56 23.68
CA SER A 427 19.85 3.47 24.96
C SER A 427 18.35 3.80 24.88
N ALA A 428 17.83 4.09 23.68
CA ALA A 428 16.39 4.23 23.45
C ALA A 428 15.62 2.91 23.72
N THR A 429 14.31 3.02 23.99
CA THR A 429 13.44 1.87 24.30
C THR A 429 13.09 1.03 23.08
N THR A 430 12.84 1.70 21.95
CA THR A 430 12.47 1.10 20.67
C THR A 430 13.65 1.34 19.73
N LEU A 431 14.14 0.27 19.11
CA LEU A 431 15.46 0.26 18.45
C LEU A 431 15.40 -0.50 17.12
N ALA A 432 15.88 0.13 16.06
CA ALA A 432 16.15 -0.56 14.81
C ALA A 432 17.43 -1.40 14.90
N ALA A 433 17.36 -2.66 14.47
CA ALA A 433 18.47 -3.60 14.39
C ALA A 433 18.62 -4.16 12.97
N PHE A 434 19.83 -4.63 12.64
CA PHE A 434 20.05 -5.40 11.41
C PHE A 434 19.81 -6.88 11.68
N GLU A 435 18.81 -7.46 11.01
CA GLU A 435 18.52 -8.88 11.04
C GLU A 435 19.49 -9.62 10.10
N THR A 436 20.15 -10.67 10.59
CA THR A 436 21.28 -11.32 9.89
C THR A 436 20.96 -12.63 9.15
N THR A 437 19.76 -13.21 9.30
CA THR A 437 19.42 -14.52 8.69
C THR A 437 18.72 -14.39 7.34
N TRP A 438 17.84 -13.41 7.19
CA TRP A 438 17.18 -12.98 5.96
C TRP A 438 17.85 -11.74 5.36
N GLY A 439 18.32 -10.81 6.19
CA GLY A 439 18.99 -9.58 5.77
C GLY A 439 18.02 -8.42 5.58
N GLY A 440 18.00 -7.50 6.54
CA GLY A 440 17.29 -6.23 6.47
C GLY A 440 17.33 -5.45 7.78
N VAL A 441 16.75 -4.25 7.81
CA VAL A 441 16.54 -3.51 9.07
C VAL A 441 15.13 -3.77 9.58
N VAL A 442 15.00 -4.04 10.88
CA VAL A 442 13.74 -4.38 11.57
C VAL A 442 13.68 -3.79 12.98
N ASP A 443 12.50 -3.77 13.59
CA ASP A 443 12.37 -3.57 15.04
C ASP A 443 13.04 -4.71 15.82
N LYS A 444 13.93 -4.33 16.75
CA LYS A 444 14.76 -5.24 17.54
C LYS A 444 13.96 -6.15 18.49
N ALA A 445 12.84 -5.69 19.02
CA ALA A 445 11.97 -6.49 19.88
C ALA A 445 11.05 -7.37 19.03
N GLY A 446 10.52 -6.82 17.94
CA GLY A 446 9.69 -7.55 16.98
C GLY A 446 10.40 -8.70 16.29
N ALA A 447 11.74 -8.67 16.17
CA ALA A 447 12.53 -9.74 15.56
C ALA A 447 12.24 -11.15 16.11
N THR A 448 11.69 -11.27 17.34
CA THR A 448 11.23 -12.54 17.92
C THR A 448 9.76 -12.55 18.36
N ASP A 449 9.00 -11.48 18.13
CA ASP A 449 7.57 -11.39 18.45
C ASP A 449 6.80 -10.62 17.35
N ALA A 450 6.03 -11.35 16.54
CA ALA A 450 5.26 -10.79 15.43
C ALA A 450 4.10 -9.87 15.85
N ASN A 451 3.81 -9.74 17.15
CA ASN A 451 2.79 -8.81 17.66
C ASN A 451 3.35 -7.40 17.91
N ILE A 452 4.67 -7.21 17.87
CA ILE A 452 5.32 -5.89 17.99
C ILE A 452 5.39 -5.23 16.62
N ASP A 453 5.02 -3.95 16.55
CA ASP A 453 5.09 -3.10 15.35
C ASP A 453 4.52 -3.83 14.11
N PHE A 454 3.33 -4.41 14.27
CA PHE A 454 2.55 -5.15 13.26
C PHE A 454 3.27 -6.31 12.54
N GLY A 455 4.39 -6.79 13.11
CA GLY A 455 5.22 -7.83 12.50
C GLY A 455 6.35 -7.29 11.64
N ASN A 456 6.76 -6.04 11.80
CA ASN A 456 7.97 -5.46 11.19
C ASN A 456 9.22 -6.34 11.42
N GLY A 457 9.35 -6.93 12.61
CA GLY A 457 10.38 -7.94 12.92
C GLY A 457 10.38 -9.22 12.07
N PHE A 458 9.29 -9.44 11.34
CA PHE A 458 9.04 -10.52 10.40
C PHE A 458 8.75 -9.97 8.99
N TYR A 459 9.25 -8.78 8.67
CA TYR A 459 9.19 -8.13 7.36
C TYR A 459 7.79 -7.75 6.86
N ASN A 460 6.78 -7.71 7.73
CA ASN A 460 5.52 -7.03 7.39
C ASN A 460 5.78 -5.53 7.24
N ASP A 461 5.02 -4.87 6.35
CA ASP A 461 4.71 -3.44 6.41
C ASP A 461 5.89 -2.45 6.34
N HIS A 462 7.08 -2.95 5.96
CA HIS A 462 8.31 -2.17 5.82
C HIS A 462 8.13 -0.93 4.92
N HIS A 463 7.38 -1.04 3.82
CA HIS A 463 7.09 0.10 2.94
C HIS A 463 6.16 1.13 3.58
N PHE A 464 5.18 0.72 4.39
CA PHE A 464 4.34 1.64 5.16
C PHE A 464 5.19 2.38 6.22
N HIS A 465 5.87 1.62 7.11
CA HIS A 465 6.63 2.16 8.25
C HIS A 465 7.79 3.04 7.77
N TYR A 466 8.56 2.58 6.78
CA TYR A 466 9.76 3.29 6.31
C TYR A 466 9.41 4.42 5.33
N GLY A 467 8.23 4.40 4.69
CA GLY A 467 7.69 5.55 3.96
C GLY A 467 7.60 6.79 4.83
N TYR A 468 6.99 6.64 6.00
CA TYR A 468 6.90 7.70 7.00
C TYR A 468 8.27 8.17 7.50
N PHE A 469 9.13 7.23 7.92
CA PHE A 469 10.49 7.53 8.37
C PHE A 469 11.30 8.33 7.33
N LEU A 470 11.27 7.90 6.06
CA LEU A 470 11.99 8.56 4.97
C LEU A 470 11.40 9.93 4.61
N SER A 471 10.08 10.11 4.67
CA SER A 471 9.42 11.42 4.47
C SER A 471 9.86 12.45 5.51
N VAL A 472 9.92 12.06 6.79
CA VAL A 472 10.35 12.93 7.89
C VAL A 472 11.86 13.23 7.80
N ALA A 473 12.68 12.19 7.59
CA ALA A 473 14.14 12.36 7.42
C ALA A 473 14.48 13.24 6.21
N ALA A 474 13.75 13.12 5.10
CA ALA A 474 13.88 13.99 3.95
C ALA A 474 13.52 15.45 4.26
N THR A 475 12.49 15.67 5.09
CA THR A 475 12.06 17.01 5.49
C THR A 475 13.08 17.69 6.38
N ILE A 476 13.72 16.96 7.32
CA ILE A 476 14.87 17.49 8.07
C ILE A 476 16.02 17.82 7.10
N ALA A 477 16.42 16.85 6.27
CA ALA A 477 17.54 16.97 5.34
C ALA A 477 17.38 18.07 4.27
N LYS A 478 16.14 18.45 3.92
CA LYS A 478 15.86 19.57 3.01
C LYS A 478 16.28 20.93 3.62
N TYR A 479 16.24 21.05 4.95
CA TYR A 479 16.45 22.33 5.64
C TYR A 479 17.71 22.37 6.53
N ASP A 480 18.17 21.25 7.12
CA ASP A 480 19.54 21.14 7.66
C ASP A 480 20.42 20.15 6.87
N THR A 481 21.33 20.74 6.10
CA THR A 481 22.39 19.99 5.40
C THR A 481 23.45 19.43 6.35
N THR A 482 23.58 19.91 7.59
CA THR A 482 24.50 19.39 8.60
C THR A 482 24.02 18.05 9.12
N TRP A 483 22.74 17.96 9.51
CA TRP A 483 22.05 16.73 9.86
C TRP A 483 22.12 15.71 8.72
N LEU A 484 21.82 16.12 7.48
CA LEU A 484 21.96 15.25 6.30
C LEU A 484 23.39 14.68 6.21
N ASN A 485 24.43 15.51 6.29
CA ASN A 485 25.81 15.05 6.20
C ASN A 485 26.24 14.16 7.40
N LYS A 486 25.61 14.29 8.58
CA LYS A 486 25.84 13.43 9.76
C LYS A 486 25.12 12.08 9.67
N HIS A 487 23.91 12.04 9.11
CA HIS A 487 22.99 10.89 9.24
C HIS A 487 22.65 10.14 7.95
N LYS A 488 23.03 10.66 6.77
CA LYS A 488 22.68 10.11 5.44
C LYS A 488 22.82 8.58 5.34
N ASP A 489 23.95 8.01 5.77
CA ASP A 489 24.21 6.58 5.60
C ASP A 489 23.34 5.69 6.51
N TYR A 490 22.90 6.20 7.66
CA TYR A 490 21.91 5.53 8.52
C TYR A 490 20.55 5.50 7.84
N ILE A 491 20.05 6.66 7.36
CA ILE A 491 18.75 6.77 6.70
C ILE A 491 18.73 5.95 5.39
N ASN A 492 19.86 5.88 4.69
CA ASN A 492 20.03 5.05 3.49
C ASN A 492 19.81 3.56 3.73
N TRP A 493 19.94 3.02 4.95
CA TRP A 493 19.62 1.60 5.21
C TRP A 493 18.12 1.32 5.04
N PHE A 494 17.25 2.22 5.49
CA PHE A 494 15.80 2.12 5.32
C PHE A 494 15.40 2.34 3.85
N ALA A 495 16.05 3.27 3.15
CA ALA A 495 15.85 3.46 1.72
C ALA A 495 16.31 2.23 0.90
N ARG A 496 17.40 1.57 1.30
CA ARG A 496 17.87 0.32 0.65
C ARG A 496 16.90 -0.84 0.86
N ASP A 497 16.22 -0.90 2.00
CA ASP A 497 15.25 -1.97 2.25
C ASP A 497 14.08 -1.94 1.25
N ILE A 498 13.49 -0.75 1.00
CA ILE A 498 12.27 -0.62 0.18
C ILE A 498 12.49 -0.14 -1.26
N ILE A 499 13.58 0.59 -1.57
CA ILE A 499 13.89 1.10 -2.93
C ILE A 499 15.29 0.75 -3.48
N ASN A 500 15.99 -0.27 -2.95
CA ASN A 500 17.21 -0.76 -3.61
C ASN A 500 16.88 -1.34 -5.01
N PRO A 501 17.53 -0.89 -6.09
CA PRO A 501 17.30 -1.40 -7.44
C PRO A 501 18.23 -2.55 -7.87
N SER A 502 19.17 -2.99 -7.02
CA SER A 502 20.33 -3.78 -7.45
C SER A 502 20.65 -4.98 -6.56
N SER A 503 20.92 -6.14 -7.15
CA SER A 503 21.39 -7.34 -6.45
C SER A 503 22.87 -7.29 -6.06
N GLU A 504 23.56 -6.19 -6.39
CA GLU A 504 24.91 -5.89 -5.89
C GLU A 504 24.92 -5.39 -4.43
N ASP A 505 23.76 -5.14 -3.81
CA ASP A 505 23.66 -4.84 -2.38
C ASP A 505 23.82 -6.13 -1.54
N PRO A 506 24.87 -6.26 -0.70
CA PRO A 506 25.10 -7.48 0.08
C PRO A 506 24.31 -7.53 1.40
N TYR A 507 23.35 -6.63 1.63
CA TYR A 507 22.57 -6.55 2.87
C TYR A 507 21.05 -6.40 2.68
N PHE A 508 20.57 -6.00 1.50
CA PHE A 508 19.15 -5.76 1.23
C PHE A 508 18.71 -6.35 -0.13
N PRO A 509 17.51 -6.95 -0.24
CA PRO A 509 17.00 -7.44 -1.52
C PRO A 509 16.69 -6.28 -2.49
N ILE A 510 16.35 -6.58 -3.74
CA ILE A 510 15.79 -5.58 -4.66
C ILE A 510 14.35 -5.30 -4.22
N THR A 511 14.04 -4.04 -3.90
CA THR A 511 12.68 -3.52 -3.60
C THR A 511 11.79 -4.47 -2.77
N ARG A 512 12.12 -4.72 -1.49
CA ARG A 512 11.60 -5.85 -0.68
C ARG A 512 10.12 -6.20 -0.88
N CYS A 513 9.23 -5.22 -0.74
CA CYS A 513 7.77 -5.41 -0.77
C CYS A 513 7.18 -5.45 -2.19
N ARG A 514 7.95 -5.10 -3.23
CA ARG A 514 7.43 -4.83 -4.58
C ARG A 514 7.38 -6.08 -5.45
N ASP A 515 6.18 -6.59 -5.70
CA ASP A 515 5.94 -7.61 -6.73
C ASP A 515 5.57 -6.95 -8.06
N TRP A 516 6.59 -6.76 -8.91
CA TRP A 516 6.46 -6.03 -10.18
C TRP A 516 5.43 -6.65 -11.14
N PHE A 517 5.29 -7.97 -11.16
CA PHE A 517 4.34 -8.73 -11.98
C PHE A 517 2.95 -8.77 -11.33
N ALA A 518 2.86 -8.73 -10.00
CA ALA A 518 1.58 -8.51 -9.30
C ALA A 518 0.98 -7.14 -9.60
N GLY A 519 1.81 -6.14 -9.93
CA GLY A 519 1.41 -4.76 -10.21
C GLY A 519 1.36 -3.85 -8.98
N HIS A 520 1.35 -4.42 -7.78
CA HIS A 520 1.33 -3.75 -6.49
C HIS A 520 2.30 -4.45 -5.52
N SER A 521 2.45 -3.92 -4.32
CA SER A 521 3.29 -4.48 -3.27
C SER A 521 2.53 -5.51 -2.42
N TRP A 522 3.27 -6.34 -1.67
CA TRP A 522 2.72 -7.25 -0.67
C TRP A 522 3.15 -6.78 0.73
N ALA A 523 2.16 -6.58 1.60
CA ALA A 523 2.33 -6.12 2.96
C ALA A 523 2.95 -7.22 3.83
N SER A 524 2.37 -8.42 3.84
CA SER A 524 2.87 -9.57 4.59
C SER A 524 4.26 -10.03 4.15
N GLY A 525 5.16 -10.10 5.14
CA GLY A 525 6.44 -10.80 5.06
C GLY A 525 6.27 -12.27 5.44
N ILE A 526 6.98 -12.68 6.49
CA ILE A 526 7.10 -14.08 6.92
C ILE A 526 6.38 -14.41 8.24
N ALA A 527 5.67 -13.44 8.84
CA ALA A 527 5.06 -13.54 10.18
C ALA A 527 4.12 -14.73 10.37
N ASN A 528 3.36 -15.09 9.34
CA ASN A 528 2.39 -16.19 9.32
C ASN A 528 2.99 -17.54 8.87
N GLY A 529 4.32 -17.72 8.98
CA GLY A 529 5.04 -18.86 8.39
C GLY A 529 5.11 -18.79 6.85
N ALA A 530 4.94 -17.57 6.32
CA ALA A 530 4.56 -17.27 4.95
C ALA A 530 3.36 -18.13 4.47
N GLY A 531 2.20 -17.86 5.04
CA GLY A 531 0.90 -18.19 4.44
C GLY A 531 0.50 -17.17 3.36
N SER A 532 -0.80 -16.95 3.18
CA SER A 532 -1.38 -16.00 2.22
C SER A 532 -0.62 -14.68 2.14
N ARG A 533 -0.48 -14.16 0.92
CA ARG A 533 0.02 -12.80 0.63
C ARG A 533 -1.16 -11.83 0.63
N ASP A 534 -0.98 -10.66 1.22
CA ASP A 534 -2.02 -9.63 1.33
C ASP A 534 -1.48 -8.20 1.11
N GLN A 535 -2.37 -7.26 0.84
CA GLN A 535 -2.13 -5.83 1.04
C GLN A 535 -3.45 -5.14 1.38
N GLU A 536 -3.50 -4.48 2.54
CA GLU A 536 -4.65 -3.66 2.97
C GLU A 536 -4.51 -2.22 2.45
N SER A 537 -3.64 -1.40 3.06
CA SER A 537 -3.49 0.01 2.67
C SER A 537 -2.64 0.21 1.41
N THR A 538 -3.28 0.52 0.28
CA THR A 538 -2.57 1.09 -0.88
C THR A 538 -2.16 2.54 -0.68
N GLY A 539 -2.89 3.30 0.16
CA GLY A 539 -2.54 4.68 0.50
C GLY A 539 -1.17 4.76 1.18
N GLU A 540 -0.88 3.80 2.08
CA GLU A 540 0.43 3.69 2.72
C GLU A 540 1.50 3.05 1.84
N ALA A 541 1.16 2.11 0.94
CA ALA A 541 2.10 1.62 -0.08
C ALA A 541 2.59 2.77 -1.00
N VAL A 542 1.65 3.62 -1.42
CA VAL A 542 1.90 4.84 -2.20
C VAL A 542 2.74 5.84 -1.38
N ASN A 543 2.43 6.04 -0.09
CA ASN A 543 3.27 6.85 0.82
C ASN A 543 4.68 6.27 0.99
N GLY A 544 4.85 4.95 1.00
CA GLY A 544 6.13 4.24 1.00
C GLY A 544 7.08 4.76 -0.07
N TYR A 545 6.65 4.67 -1.32
CA TYR A 545 7.46 5.10 -2.46
C TYR A 545 7.51 6.63 -2.62
N TYR A 546 6.51 7.36 -2.14
CA TYR A 546 6.54 8.83 -2.06
C TYR A 546 7.59 9.34 -1.05
N GLY A 547 7.63 8.80 0.17
CA GLY A 547 8.62 9.15 1.20
C GLY A 547 10.04 8.79 0.77
N ALA A 548 10.20 7.63 0.11
CA ALA A 548 11.46 7.25 -0.52
C ALA A 548 11.85 8.19 -1.68
N ALA A 549 10.90 8.69 -2.47
CA ALA A 549 11.16 9.70 -3.51
C ALA A 549 11.52 11.08 -2.92
N LEU A 550 10.91 11.49 -1.81
CA LEU A 550 11.34 12.68 -1.06
C LEU A 550 12.80 12.55 -0.61
N TRP A 551 13.16 11.43 0.04
CA TRP A 551 14.54 11.17 0.47
C TRP A 551 15.51 11.15 -0.73
N ALA A 552 15.14 10.46 -1.81
CA ALA A 552 15.95 10.41 -3.02
C ALA A 552 16.17 11.80 -3.65
N SER A 553 15.20 12.72 -3.53
CA SER A 553 15.30 14.09 -4.06
C SER A 553 16.28 15.00 -3.30
N VAL A 554 16.60 14.70 -2.03
CA VAL A 554 17.53 15.51 -1.21
C VAL A 554 18.87 14.81 -0.95
N ALA A 555 18.89 13.47 -0.92
CA ALA A 555 20.07 12.70 -0.52
C ALA A 555 20.73 11.88 -1.64
N LEU A 556 20.00 11.49 -2.70
CA LEU A 556 20.46 10.54 -3.71
C LEU A 556 20.67 11.19 -5.09
N SER A 557 20.93 10.36 -6.10
CA SER A 557 21.04 10.80 -7.51
C SER A 557 19.66 10.89 -8.16
N ASN A 558 19.56 11.65 -9.26
CA ASN A 558 18.34 11.74 -10.06
C ASN A 558 17.89 10.38 -10.65
N ASP A 559 18.80 9.41 -10.80
CA ASP A 559 18.44 8.07 -11.26
C ASP A 559 17.65 7.32 -10.19
N TYR A 560 18.10 7.35 -8.92
CA TYR A 560 17.36 6.77 -7.79
C TYR A 560 16.04 7.50 -7.53
N LEU A 561 16.00 8.84 -7.71
CA LEU A 561 14.76 9.62 -7.66
C LEU A 561 13.76 9.15 -8.73
N ASN A 562 14.20 8.93 -9.96
CA ASN A 562 13.33 8.45 -11.03
C ASN A 562 12.90 6.99 -10.83
N PHE A 563 13.74 6.15 -10.23
CA PHE A 563 13.36 4.80 -9.82
C PHE A 563 12.26 4.82 -8.72
N ALA A 564 12.41 5.65 -7.70
CA ALA A 564 11.38 5.83 -6.66
C ALA A 564 10.07 6.41 -7.23
N ARG A 565 10.16 7.35 -8.19
CA ARG A 565 8.99 7.88 -8.92
C ARG A 565 8.32 6.82 -9.80
N LEU A 566 9.09 5.88 -10.38
CA LEU A 566 8.54 4.75 -11.15
C LEU A 566 7.82 3.77 -10.24
N LEU A 567 8.43 3.38 -9.11
CA LEU A 567 7.78 2.58 -8.08
C LEU A 567 6.43 3.20 -7.65
N LEU A 568 6.45 4.48 -7.26
CA LEU A 568 5.27 5.27 -6.90
C LEU A 568 4.18 5.23 -7.98
N ALA A 569 4.54 5.49 -9.25
CA ALA A 569 3.60 5.48 -10.36
C ALA A 569 3.05 4.07 -10.67
N THR A 570 3.84 3.01 -10.44
CA THR A 570 3.37 1.63 -10.62
C THR A 570 2.44 1.18 -9.49
N GLU A 571 2.70 1.57 -8.24
CA GLU A 571 1.86 1.24 -7.09
C GLU A 571 0.51 1.96 -7.16
N MET A 572 0.51 3.24 -7.56
CA MET A 572 -0.73 3.98 -7.87
C MET A 572 -1.56 3.30 -8.96
N HIS A 573 -0.93 2.80 -10.02
CA HIS A 573 -1.63 2.07 -11.08
C HIS A 573 -2.19 0.72 -10.57
N GLY A 574 -1.49 0.05 -9.66
CA GLY A 574 -2.01 -1.13 -8.95
C GLY A 574 -3.27 -0.80 -8.14
N ALA A 575 -3.22 0.26 -7.33
CA ALA A 575 -4.36 0.73 -6.54
C ALA A 575 -5.58 1.09 -7.41
N GLN A 576 -5.35 1.87 -8.47
CA GLN A 576 -6.39 2.31 -9.42
C GLN A 576 -7.03 1.18 -10.23
N VAL A 577 -6.37 0.03 -10.36
CA VAL A 577 -6.90 -1.13 -11.08
C VAL A 577 -7.57 -2.13 -10.15
N TYR A 578 -7.02 -2.36 -8.95
CA TYR A 578 -7.49 -3.44 -8.06
C TYR A 578 -8.26 -2.98 -6.82
N TRP A 579 -8.03 -1.77 -6.30
CA TRP A 579 -8.76 -1.24 -5.15
C TRP A 579 -9.86 -0.26 -5.53
N HIS A 580 -9.65 0.55 -6.57
CA HIS A 580 -10.67 1.49 -7.06
C HIS A 580 -11.68 0.75 -7.94
N LEU A 581 -12.97 0.75 -7.55
CA LEU A 581 -14.02 0.00 -8.25
C LEU A 581 -15.05 0.93 -8.90
N TYR A 582 -15.42 0.57 -10.12
CA TYR A 582 -16.24 1.39 -11.00
C TYR A 582 -17.47 0.58 -11.47
N PRO A 583 -18.68 0.78 -10.89
CA PRO A 583 -19.89 0.06 -11.29
C PRO A 583 -20.19 0.15 -12.80
N SER A 584 -19.80 1.28 -13.40
CA SER A 584 -19.91 1.64 -14.81
C SER A 584 -19.15 0.72 -15.78
N LEU A 585 -18.08 0.04 -15.34
CA LEU A 585 -17.27 -0.81 -16.20
C LEU A 585 -18.05 -2.03 -16.73
N SER A 586 -17.75 -2.41 -17.98
CA SER A 586 -18.36 -3.58 -18.60
C SER A 586 -17.90 -4.88 -17.92
N PRO A 587 -18.78 -5.86 -17.70
CA PRO A 587 -18.40 -7.20 -17.23
C PRO A 587 -17.58 -7.98 -18.27
N THR A 588 -17.44 -7.48 -19.50
CA THR A 588 -16.63 -8.09 -20.57
C THR A 588 -15.49 -7.21 -21.06
N ASP A 589 -15.14 -6.14 -20.33
CA ASP A 589 -13.93 -5.37 -20.61
C ASP A 589 -12.71 -6.21 -20.20
N PRO A 590 -11.76 -6.52 -21.10
CA PRO A 590 -10.59 -7.30 -20.74
C PRO A 590 -9.67 -6.61 -19.72
N ASN A 591 -9.84 -5.31 -19.47
CA ASN A 591 -9.09 -4.54 -18.47
C ASN A 591 -9.86 -4.35 -17.15
N ASN A 592 -11.07 -4.91 -17.01
CA ASN A 592 -11.79 -4.95 -15.74
C ASN A 592 -11.39 -6.20 -14.92
N PRO A 593 -10.82 -6.06 -13.70
CA PRO A 593 -10.51 -7.21 -12.85
C PRO A 593 -11.74 -7.85 -12.19
N TYR A 594 -12.89 -7.17 -12.14
CA TYR A 594 -14.09 -7.59 -11.42
C TYR A 594 -15.30 -7.60 -12.37
N PRO A 595 -15.44 -8.62 -13.24
CA PRO A 595 -16.63 -8.78 -14.09
C PRO A 595 -17.95 -8.88 -13.28
N GLU A 596 -17.87 -9.32 -12.03
CA GLU A 596 -18.98 -9.42 -11.08
C GLU A 596 -19.52 -8.01 -10.72
N GLN A 597 -20.78 -7.72 -11.06
CA GLN A 597 -21.39 -6.40 -10.80
C GLN A 597 -21.42 -6.06 -9.31
N GLY A 598 -21.84 -7.00 -8.46
CA GLY A 598 -21.94 -6.78 -7.00
C GLY A 598 -20.61 -6.47 -6.32
N VAL A 599 -19.48 -6.90 -6.91
CA VAL A 599 -18.14 -6.51 -6.43
C VAL A 599 -17.90 -5.05 -6.75
N ARG A 600 -18.16 -4.62 -8.00
CA ARG A 600 -17.95 -3.22 -8.41
C ARG A 600 -18.86 -2.25 -7.66
N GLU A 601 -20.04 -2.70 -7.22
CA GLU A 601 -20.98 -1.95 -6.38
C GLU A 601 -20.49 -1.69 -4.95
N LEU A 602 -19.37 -2.32 -4.51
CA LEU A 602 -18.68 -1.99 -3.26
C LEU A 602 -17.83 -0.70 -3.35
N ILE A 603 -17.57 -0.19 -4.55
CA ILE A 603 -16.79 1.03 -4.88
C ILE A 603 -15.30 1.01 -4.48
N THR A 604 -14.93 0.36 -3.38
CA THR A 604 -13.55 0.23 -2.94
C THR A 604 -13.29 -1.14 -2.33
N VAL A 605 -12.08 -1.66 -2.52
CA VAL A 605 -11.56 -2.82 -1.79
C VAL A 605 -10.90 -2.34 -0.49
N GLY A 606 -10.97 -3.15 0.56
CA GLY A 606 -10.19 -2.98 1.79
C GLY A 606 -8.89 -3.78 1.73
N ASN A 607 -8.96 -5.09 1.50
CA ASN A 607 -7.78 -5.95 1.33
C ASN A 607 -7.83 -6.80 0.04
N VAL A 608 -6.68 -6.93 -0.62
CA VAL A 608 -6.43 -7.90 -1.71
C VAL A 608 -5.43 -8.95 -1.21
N GLU A 609 -5.94 -10.14 -0.92
CA GLU A 609 -5.13 -11.36 -0.76
C GLU A 609 -4.95 -12.12 -2.08
N ASP A 610 -4.09 -13.13 -2.07
CA ASP A 610 -3.94 -14.08 -3.16
C ASP A 610 -5.20 -14.94 -3.43
N TRP A 611 -5.90 -15.39 -2.38
CA TRP A 611 -7.11 -16.22 -2.46
C TRP A 611 -8.44 -15.48 -2.20
N GLN A 612 -8.43 -14.34 -1.49
CA GLN A 612 -9.62 -13.51 -1.20
C GLN A 612 -9.37 -12.05 -1.58
N SER A 613 -10.39 -11.28 -1.95
CA SER A 613 -10.28 -9.81 -2.02
C SER A 613 -11.64 -9.17 -1.76
N GLY A 614 -11.73 -8.09 -0.98
CA GLY A 614 -13.05 -7.52 -0.65
C GLY A 614 -13.05 -6.25 0.17
N ALA A 615 -14.26 -5.70 0.37
CA ALA A 615 -14.54 -4.54 1.21
C ALA A 615 -14.62 -4.96 2.69
N TRP A 616 -13.45 -5.22 3.29
CA TRP A 616 -13.27 -5.55 4.71
C TRP A 616 -11.83 -5.18 5.13
N LEU A 617 -11.63 -4.99 6.43
CA LEU A 617 -10.34 -4.68 7.07
C LEU A 617 -10.06 -5.68 8.20
N PHE A 618 -8.80 -5.79 8.63
CA PHE A 618 -8.40 -6.69 9.72
C PHE A 618 -9.11 -6.42 11.07
N TRP A 619 -9.80 -5.27 11.21
CA TRP A 619 -10.57 -4.90 12.41
C TRP A 619 -12.07 -4.63 12.18
N GLY A 620 -12.58 -4.60 10.94
CA GLY A 620 -13.99 -4.22 10.70
C GLY A 620 -14.41 -4.05 9.23
N ASP A 621 -15.65 -3.61 9.04
CA ASP A 621 -16.36 -3.50 7.75
C ASP A 621 -16.99 -2.13 7.49
N GLN A 622 -16.60 -1.08 8.24
CA GLN A 622 -17.10 0.29 8.06
C GLN A 622 -16.60 0.87 6.72
N LYS A 623 -17.51 1.31 5.85
CA LYS A 623 -17.19 1.82 4.51
C LYS A 623 -16.25 3.02 4.55
N SER A 624 -16.41 3.88 5.55
CA SER A 624 -15.61 5.08 5.75
C SER A 624 -14.18 4.75 6.15
N GLU A 625 -13.96 3.73 6.97
CA GLU A 625 -12.62 3.22 7.28
C GLU A 625 -12.03 2.51 6.05
N ILE A 626 -12.80 1.65 5.34
CA ILE A 626 -12.38 0.94 4.12
C ILE A 626 -11.96 1.92 3.01
N ALA A 627 -12.67 3.04 2.85
CA ALA A 627 -12.29 4.08 1.91
C ALA A 627 -11.08 4.90 2.41
N ALA A 628 -11.08 5.31 3.67
CA ALA A 628 -10.06 6.20 4.23
C ALA A 628 -8.67 5.54 4.29
N ILE A 629 -8.58 4.22 4.53
CA ILE A 629 -7.30 3.49 4.55
C ILE A 629 -6.62 3.42 3.16
N GLN A 630 -7.38 3.60 2.08
CA GLN A 630 -6.84 3.76 0.71
C GLN A 630 -6.48 5.22 0.35
N MET A 631 -6.81 6.17 1.23
CA MET A 631 -6.63 7.61 1.02
C MET A 631 -5.62 8.27 1.97
N LEU A 632 -5.35 7.66 3.12
CA LEU A 632 -4.33 8.14 4.05
C LEU A 632 -2.94 7.61 3.66
N PRO A 633 -1.86 8.34 3.96
CA PRO A 633 -1.82 9.76 4.36
C PRO A 633 -2.03 10.70 3.17
N VAL A 634 -2.51 11.92 3.43
CA VAL A 634 -2.76 12.92 2.39
C VAL A 634 -1.47 13.66 2.00
N THR A 635 -0.94 13.37 0.82
CA THR A 635 0.26 14.01 0.24
C THR A 635 -0.06 14.69 -1.11
N PRO A 636 0.82 15.54 -1.67
CA PRO A 636 0.63 16.11 -3.00
C PRO A 636 0.55 15.06 -4.13
N ALA A 637 1.09 13.86 -3.91
CA ALA A 637 1.06 12.77 -4.87
C ALA A 637 -0.33 12.12 -5.00
N ASN A 638 -1.15 12.13 -3.93
CA ASN A 638 -2.51 11.56 -3.93
C ASN A 638 -3.44 12.25 -4.96
N GLU A 639 -3.09 13.44 -5.45
CA GLU A 639 -3.75 14.06 -6.60
C GLU A 639 -3.80 13.15 -7.84
N VAL A 640 -2.76 12.35 -8.05
CA VAL A 640 -2.62 11.45 -9.21
C VAL A 640 -3.28 10.09 -8.93
N LEU A 641 -3.43 9.72 -7.66
CA LEU A 641 -4.13 8.50 -7.22
C LEU A 641 -5.64 8.63 -7.41
N TYR A 642 -6.24 9.77 -7.08
CA TYR A 642 -7.69 9.96 -7.12
C TYR A 642 -8.20 10.50 -8.46
N ASP A 643 -8.91 9.66 -9.22
CA ASP A 643 -9.76 10.15 -10.32
C ASP A 643 -11.09 10.73 -9.80
N THR A 644 -11.83 11.42 -10.68
CA THR A 644 -13.11 12.06 -10.33
C THR A 644 -14.23 11.05 -10.07
N GLU A 645 -14.35 9.98 -10.88
CA GLU A 645 -15.47 9.05 -10.79
C GLU A 645 -15.41 8.22 -9.50
N TRP A 646 -14.23 7.73 -9.14
CA TRP A 646 -14.05 6.96 -7.91
C TRP A 646 -14.36 7.80 -6.65
N VAL A 647 -13.86 9.04 -6.53
CA VAL A 647 -14.14 9.84 -5.32
C VAL A 647 -15.59 10.30 -5.23
N GLU A 648 -16.29 10.53 -6.34
CA GLU A 648 -17.73 10.82 -6.33
C GLU A 648 -18.56 9.57 -5.97
N ASN A 649 -18.14 8.39 -6.41
CA ASN A 649 -18.73 7.11 -6.00
C ASN A 649 -18.50 6.83 -4.50
N VAL A 650 -17.26 6.95 -4.00
CA VAL A 650 -16.91 6.72 -2.57
C VAL A 650 -17.70 7.66 -1.67
N TRP A 651 -17.74 8.94 -2.02
CA TRP A 651 -18.50 9.96 -1.31
C TRP A 651 -19.99 9.62 -1.21
N SER A 652 -20.57 9.05 -2.28
CA SER A 652 -21.97 8.64 -2.32
C SER A 652 -22.23 7.34 -1.55
N TYR A 653 -21.29 6.38 -1.63
CA TYR A 653 -21.38 5.04 -1.04
C TYR A 653 -21.33 5.05 0.50
N ALA A 654 -20.43 5.87 1.06
CA ALA A 654 -20.23 6.04 2.50
C ALA A 654 -20.99 7.24 3.10
N MET A 655 -21.91 7.87 2.35
CA MET A 655 -22.62 9.08 2.78
C MET A 655 -23.42 8.89 4.08
N ASP A 656 -23.95 7.70 4.33
CA ASP A 656 -24.64 7.32 5.57
C ASP A 656 -23.70 7.36 6.79
N GLU A 657 -22.48 6.83 6.65
CA GLU A 657 -21.45 6.89 7.70
C GLU A 657 -20.84 8.30 7.84
N LEU A 658 -20.66 9.03 6.74
CA LEU A 658 -20.15 10.41 6.74
C LEU A 658 -21.05 11.36 7.56
N ILE A 659 -22.38 11.19 7.51
CA ILE A 659 -23.33 12.01 8.30
C ILE A 659 -23.58 11.46 9.71
N ASP A 660 -23.18 10.23 10.04
CA ASP A 660 -23.42 9.65 11.37
C ASP A 660 -22.55 10.37 12.43
N PRO A 661 -23.15 10.98 13.48
CA PRO A 661 -22.41 11.72 14.50
C PRO A 661 -21.67 10.83 15.51
N SER A 662 -21.84 9.51 15.47
CA SER A 662 -21.07 8.55 16.26
C SER A 662 -19.72 8.19 15.63
N ILE A 663 -19.58 8.32 14.31
CA ILE A 663 -18.33 8.12 13.58
C ILE A 663 -17.56 9.45 13.55
N GLY A 664 -16.36 9.47 14.15
CA GLY A 664 -15.56 10.68 14.34
C GLY A 664 -14.89 11.20 13.07
N ASP A 665 -14.58 12.50 13.05
CA ASP A 665 -13.99 13.18 11.88
C ASP A 665 -12.62 12.63 11.42
N SER A 666 -11.91 11.90 12.30
CA SER A 666 -10.54 11.42 12.08
C SER A 666 -10.35 10.62 10.79
N TRP A 667 -11.28 9.72 10.45
CA TRP A 667 -11.27 9.02 9.16
C TRP A 667 -11.93 9.84 8.04
N LYS A 668 -12.99 10.59 8.38
CA LYS A 668 -13.76 11.40 7.43
C LYS A 668 -12.93 12.50 6.76
N CYS A 669 -11.88 13.01 7.43
CA CYS A 669 -11.03 14.06 6.89
C CYS A 669 -10.33 13.66 5.58
N VAL A 670 -9.67 12.50 5.52
CA VAL A 670 -8.97 12.08 4.29
C VAL A 670 -9.94 11.80 3.14
N MET A 671 -11.18 11.40 3.44
CA MET A 671 -12.26 11.27 2.43
C MET A 671 -12.72 12.62 1.89
N VAL A 672 -12.83 13.64 2.75
CA VAL A 672 -13.14 15.03 2.35
C VAL A 672 -11.99 15.62 1.52
N ALA A 673 -10.73 15.38 1.91
CA ALA A 673 -9.57 15.70 1.11
C ALA A 673 -9.62 15.01 -0.26
N ALA A 674 -9.89 13.71 -0.34
CA ALA A 674 -9.99 12.99 -1.61
C ALA A 674 -11.13 13.52 -2.50
N TYR A 675 -12.33 13.70 -1.95
CA TYR A 675 -13.50 14.23 -2.67
C TYR A 675 -13.26 15.63 -3.26
N SER A 676 -12.31 16.39 -2.70
CA SER A 676 -11.91 17.70 -3.24
C SER A 676 -11.26 17.63 -4.64
N ASN A 677 -10.76 16.48 -5.09
CA ASN A 677 -10.33 16.30 -6.50
C ASN A 677 -11.49 16.49 -7.50
N ALA A 678 -12.74 16.23 -7.08
CA ALA A 678 -13.94 16.46 -7.88
C ALA A 678 -14.67 17.76 -7.48
N ASN A 679 -14.93 17.95 -6.17
CA ASN A 679 -15.85 18.97 -5.66
C ASN A 679 -15.20 19.83 -4.54
N PRO A 680 -14.15 20.63 -4.84
CA PRO A 680 -13.35 21.29 -3.81
C PRO A 680 -14.13 22.31 -2.97
N GLN A 681 -15.13 23.00 -3.52
CA GLN A 681 -16.00 23.90 -2.76
C GLN A 681 -16.86 23.16 -1.72
N VAL A 682 -17.30 21.92 -2.01
CA VAL A 682 -18.10 21.11 -1.08
C VAL A 682 -17.18 20.52 -0.02
N ALA A 683 -16.02 20.01 -0.41
CA ALA A 683 -15.00 19.55 0.52
C ALA A 683 -14.57 20.64 1.50
N ALA A 684 -14.34 21.88 1.05
CA ALA A 684 -14.02 23.00 1.93
C ALA A 684 -15.14 23.33 2.94
N GLN A 685 -16.41 23.16 2.56
CA GLN A 685 -17.56 23.35 3.46
C GLN A 685 -17.65 22.25 4.52
N TRP A 686 -17.37 20.99 4.16
CA TRP A 686 -17.30 19.89 5.13
C TRP A 686 -16.09 20.02 6.05
N SER A 687 -14.91 20.26 5.49
CA SER A 687 -13.66 20.49 6.22
C SER A 687 -13.78 21.60 7.27
N ALA A 688 -14.55 22.67 7.00
CA ALA A 688 -14.80 23.77 7.94
C ALA A 688 -15.72 23.44 9.14
N ASN A 689 -16.30 22.24 9.18
CA ASN A 689 -17.13 21.75 10.29
C ASN A 689 -16.44 20.64 11.11
N MET A 690 -15.32 20.10 10.64
CA MET A 690 -14.55 19.05 11.33
C MET A 690 -13.87 19.54 12.61
N THR A 691 -13.68 18.63 13.54
CA THR A 691 -13.14 18.87 14.89
C THR A 691 -11.94 17.99 15.24
N SER A 692 -11.67 16.96 14.43
CA SER A 692 -10.52 16.04 14.53
C SER A 692 -9.95 15.73 13.14
N TRP A 693 -8.65 15.42 13.10
CA TRP A 693 -7.90 14.98 11.90
C TRP A 693 -7.08 13.70 12.18
N GLY A 694 -7.40 12.99 13.27
CA GLY A 694 -6.62 11.82 13.70
C GLY A 694 -5.19 12.19 14.13
N THR A 695 -4.24 11.30 13.85
CA THR A 695 -2.79 11.48 14.12
C THR A 695 -1.99 11.74 12.83
N GLY A 696 -2.37 11.10 11.73
CA GLY A 696 -1.69 11.16 10.43
C GLY A 696 -2.05 12.35 9.52
N GLN A 697 -2.98 13.23 9.94
CA GLN A 697 -3.42 14.41 9.17
C GLN A 697 -3.50 15.65 10.08
N THR A 698 -3.33 16.84 9.48
CA THR A 698 -3.42 18.15 10.16
C THR A 698 -4.46 19.04 9.48
N TYR A 699 -5.01 20.01 10.22
CA TYR A 699 -5.95 20.98 9.64
C TYR A 699 -5.32 21.79 8.52
N THR A 700 -4.03 22.14 8.67
CA THR A 700 -3.27 22.83 7.64
C THR A 700 -3.12 22.01 6.37
N ASN A 701 -2.71 20.74 6.46
CA ASN A 701 -2.50 19.89 5.28
C ASN A 701 -3.83 19.50 4.61
N GLU A 702 -4.89 19.29 5.39
CA GLU A 702 -6.28 19.12 4.93
C GLU A 702 -6.72 20.30 4.04
N LEU A 703 -6.77 21.51 4.61
CA LEU A 703 -7.29 22.68 3.91
C LEU A 703 -6.35 23.18 2.79
N TYR A 704 -5.05 22.90 2.91
CA TYR A 704 -4.07 23.14 1.84
C TYR A 704 -4.24 22.17 0.66
N PHE A 705 -4.52 20.88 0.91
CA PHE A 705 -4.82 19.93 -0.16
C PHE A 705 -6.08 20.37 -0.92
N ILE A 706 -7.19 20.61 -0.20
CA ILE A 706 -8.45 21.10 -0.76
C ILE A 706 -8.25 22.42 -1.52
N GLY A 707 -7.51 23.36 -0.95
CA GLY A 707 -7.26 24.67 -1.55
C GLY A 707 -6.33 24.66 -2.77
N THR A 708 -5.67 23.54 -3.10
CA THR A 708 -4.75 23.42 -4.25
C THR A 708 -5.30 22.54 -5.39
N ARG A 709 -6.53 22.04 -5.26
CA ARG A 709 -7.22 21.21 -6.28
C ARG A 709 -7.50 21.95 -7.59
N PRO A 710 -7.88 21.25 -8.68
CA PRO A 710 -8.39 21.90 -9.88
C PRO A 710 -9.68 22.68 -9.58
N ASN A 711 -9.75 23.97 -9.93
CA ASN A 711 -10.95 24.79 -9.74
C ASN A 711 -11.50 25.29 -11.09
N PRO A 712 -12.14 24.44 -11.90
CA PRO A 712 -12.64 24.80 -13.22
C PRO A 712 -13.81 25.81 -13.16
N SER A 713 -14.50 25.93 -12.03
CA SER A 713 -15.60 26.89 -11.84
C SER A 713 -15.14 28.34 -11.64
N GLY A 714 -13.87 28.55 -11.22
CA GLY A 714 -13.37 29.85 -10.78
C GLY A 714 -14.03 30.40 -9.50
N THR A 715 -14.94 29.65 -8.87
CA THR A 715 -15.59 30.03 -7.61
C THR A 715 -14.60 29.84 -6.46
N PRO A 716 -14.42 30.83 -5.55
CA PRO A 716 -13.49 30.70 -4.41
C PRO A 716 -13.65 29.38 -3.65
N ILE A 717 -12.62 28.54 -3.60
CA ILE A 717 -12.71 27.18 -3.02
C ILE A 717 -13.24 27.22 -1.58
N CYS A 718 -12.63 28.04 -0.72
CA CYS A 718 -13.03 28.15 0.69
C CYS A 718 -14.14 29.20 0.92
N GLY A 719 -14.68 29.82 -0.14
CA GLY A 719 -15.85 30.70 -0.08
C GLY A 719 -15.83 31.71 1.09
N VAL A 720 -16.86 31.61 1.94
CA VAL A 720 -16.90 32.21 3.28
C VAL A 720 -17.06 31.08 4.29
N VAL A 721 -15.96 30.39 4.61
CA VAL A 721 -15.95 29.40 5.70
C VAL A 721 -16.41 30.03 7.02
N PRO A 722 -17.27 29.37 7.81
CA PRO A 722 -17.65 29.84 9.13
C PRO A 722 -16.44 30.02 10.07
N GLN A 723 -16.50 31.00 10.98
CA GLN A 723 -15.45 31.32 11.94
C GLN A 723 -16.06 31.63 13.31
N ASN A 724 -15.32 31.36 14.39
CA ASN A 724 -15.63 31.93 15.71
C ASN A 724 -15.39 33.46 15.70
N PRO A 725 -16.06 34.24 16.57
CA PRO A 725 -15.59 35.59 16.91
C PRO A 725 -14.28 35.48 17.70
N TYR A 726 -13.20 36.08 17.19
CA TYR A 726 -11.88 36.12 17.84
C TYR A 726 -11.54 37.55 18.31
N GLY A 727 -10.76 37.65 19.38
CA GLY A 727 -10.47 38.92 20.06
C GLY A 727 -11.05 38.94 21.47
N VAL A 728 -11.18 40.13 22.05
CA VAL A 728 -11.51 40.34 23.47
C VAL A 728 -12.96 40.82 23.59
N PHE A 729 -13.79 40.11 24.36
CA PHE A 729 -15.24 40.31 24.41
C PHE A 729 -15.85 40.22 25.82
N GLN A 730 -16.90 41.00 26.06
CA GLN A 730 -17.94 40.68 27.04
C GLN A 730 -19.03 39.84 26.36
N ILE A 731 -19.49 38.76 27.02
CA ILE A 731 -20.55 37.88 26.50
C ILE A 731 -21.87 38.22 27.20
N GLN A 732 -22.91 38.51 26.40
CA GLN A 732 -24.28 38.80 26.85
C GLN A 732 -25.24 37.72 26.35
N GLU A 733 -26.15 37.25 27.18
CA GLU A 733 -27.20 36.30 26.80
C GLU A 733 -28.49 37.04 26.37
N VAL A 734 -29.15 36.53 25.32
CA VAL A 734 -30.17 37.28 24.58
C VAL A 734 -31.54 37.33 25.28
N SER A 735 -31.95 36.30 26.01
CA SER A 735 -33.31 36.22 26.59
C SER A 735 -33.45 37.04 27.88
N SER A 736 -32.42 37.04 28.73
CA SER A 736 -32.38 37.86 29.95
C SER A 736 -31.79 39.26 29.72
N GLY A 737 -30.94 39.43 28.71
CA GLY A 737 -30.14 40.63 28.51
C GLY A 737 -29.00 40.80 29.52
N ASN A 738 -28.78 39.82 30.41
CA ASN A 738 -27.67 39.83 31.36
C ASN A 738 -26.38 39.32 30.71
N TYR A 739 -25.27 39.62 31.38
CA TYR A 739 -23.93 39.27 30.96
C TYR A 739 -23.37 38.11 31.78
N VAL A 740 -22.43 37.38 31.17
CA VAL A 740 -21.67 36.33 31.85
C VAL A 740 -20.78 36.94 32.93
N THR A 741 -20.71 36.28 34.08
CA THR A 741 -19.78 36.54 35.18
C THR A 741 -19.06 35.26 35.61
N ALA A 742 -17.85 35.44 36.14
CA ALA A 742 -16.98 34.42 36.74
C ALA A 742 -15.89 35.14 37.57
N SER A 743 -15.13 34.44 38.40
CA SER A 743 -14.09 35.03 39.24
C SER A 743 -13.03 34.01 39.67
N SER A 744 -12.02 34.45 40.43
CA SER A 744 -11.08 33.57 41.13
C SER A 744 -11.64 32.93 42.40
N ALA A 745 -12.81 33.37 42.89
CA ALA A 745 -13.46 32.84 44.09
C ALA A 745 -14.60 31.85 43.75
N ASP A 746 -15.26 32.06 42.62
CA ASP A 746 -16.18 31.14 41.96
C ASP A 746 -15.88 31.19 40.45
N THR A 747 -15.43 30.06 39.90
CA THR A 747 -14.98 29.95 38.50
C THR A 747 -16.12 29.59 37.54
N ASN A 748 -17.31 29.28 38.06
CA ASN A 748 -18.47 28.89 37.26
C ASN A 748 -19.03 30.07 36.46
N LEU A 749 -19.30 29.86 35.17
CA LEU A 749 -19.88 30.87 34.30
C LEU A 749 -21.39 30.98 34.56
N THR A 750 -21.83 32.19 34.94
CA THR A 750 -23.22 32.49 35.28
C THR A 750 -23.71 33.74 34.52
N VAL A 751 -24.93 33.71 33.98
CA VAL A 751 -25.63 34.86 33.39
C VAL A 751 -26.35 35.64 34.48
N SER A 752 -25.67 36.65 35.02
CA SER A 752 -26.21 37.47 36.12
C SER A 752 -25.62 38.88 36.24
N ALA A 753 -24.60 39.23 35.46
CA ALA A 753 -23.99 40.56 35.49
C ALA A 753 -24.79 41.58 34.64
N ASN A 754 -24.64 42.86 34.98
CA ASN A 754 -24.88 43.95 34.03
C ASN A 754 -23.56 44.30 33.31
N ASN A 755 -23.61 45.08 32.23
CA ASN A 755 -22.44 45.47 31.44
C ASN A 755 -21.26 46.02 32.30
N GLY A 756 -21.54 46.86 33.30
CA GLY A 756 -20.53 47.44 34.19
C GLY A 756 -19.91 46.47 35.20
N THR A 757 -20.42 45.23 35.29
CA THR A 757 -19.88 44.15 36.13
C THR A 757 -19.64 42.86 35.33
N ALA A 758 -19.69 42.93 33.99
CA ALA A 758 -19.54 41.79 33.10
C ALA A 758 -18.06 41.44 32.92
N VAL A 759 -17.74 40.14 32.96
CA VAL A 759 -16.36 39.70 32.76
C VAL A 759 -16.00 39.60 31.29
N THR A 760 -14.70 39.75 31.04
CA THR A 760 -14.13 39.78 29.70
C THR A 760 -13.41 38.47 29.39
N PHE A 761 -13.64 37.93 28.21
CA PHE A 761 -12.99 36.74 27.69
C PHE A 761 -12.12 37.09 26.48
N ASN A 762 -10.90 36.52 26.43
CA ASN A 762 -10.09 36.47 25.23
C ASN A 762 -10.48 35.22 24.43
N SER A 763 -10.85 35.39 23.16
CA SER A 763 -11.22 34.34 22.23
C SER A 763 -10.14 34.17 21.17
N THR A 764 -9.45 33.03 21.18
CA THR A 764 -8.30 32.75 20.30
C THR A 764 -8.58 31.58 19.35
N PHE A 765 -7.92 31.61 18.19
CA PHE A 765 -8.09 30.63 17.12
C PHE A 765 -7.64 29.23 17.52
N VAL A 766 -8.41 28.23 17.10
CA VAL A 766 -8.09 26.81 17.02
C VAL A 766 -8.66 26.33 15.67
N PRO A 767 -8.08 25.33 14.98
CA PRO A 767 -8.73 24.65 13.86
C PRO A 767 -10.25 24.49 14.02
N ASN A 768 -11.01 25.16 13.13
CA ASN A 768 -12.47 25.32 13.10
C ASN A 768 -13.19 25.79 14.38
N ALA A 769 -12.47 26.12 15.45
CA ALA A 769 -13.02 26.40 16.76
C ALA A 769 -12.31 27.61 17.40
N GLY A 770 -12.47 27.78 18.70
CA GLY A 770 -11.68 28.71 19.48
C GLY A 770 -11.74 28.36 20.96
N THR A 771 -10.82 28.93 21.73
CA THR A 771 -10.83 28.82 23.19
C THR A 771 -11.35 30.11 23.80
N LEU A 772 -12.06 30.02 24.93
CA LEU A 772 -12.44 31.19 25.73
C LEU A 772 -11.57 31.23 26.98
N GLN A 773 -10.84 32.32 27.19
CA GLN A 773 -9.98 32.52 28.36
C GLN A 773 -10.44 33.73 29.17
N LEU A 774 -10.75 33.53 30.46
CA LEU A 774 -11.14 34.60 31.37
C LEU A 774 -9.93 35.51 31.64
N THR A 775 -9.99 36.77 31.21
CA THR A 775 -8.81 37.66 31.20
C THR A 775 -8.31 38.02 32.60
N SER A 776 -9.18 37.99 33.61
CA SER A 776 -8.85 38.33 35.00
C SER A 776 -8.12 37.23 35.77
N THR A 777 -8.13 35.99 35.27
CA THR A 777 -7.48 34.81 35.92
C THR A 777 -6.53 34.05 34.99
N SER A 778 -6.50 34.43 33.71
CA SER A 778 -5.85 33.70 32.61
C SER A 778 -6.27 32.23 32.48
N GLN A 779 -7.42 31.84 33.06
CA GLN A 779 -7.93 30.47 32.98
C GLN A 779 -8.85 30.31 31.76
N TYR A 780 -8.64 29.24 31.01
CA TYR A 780 -9.56 28.78 29.98
C TYR A 780 -10.85 28.23 30.59
N VAL A 781 -11.96 28.47 29.89
CA VAL A 781 -13.28 27.92 30.18
C VAL A 781 -13.30 26.45 29.79
N THR A 782 -13.53 25.57 30.76
CA THR A 782 -13.72 24.14 30.55
C THR A 782 -15.20 23.83 30.41
N ALA A 783 -15.57 23.08 29.37
CA ALA A 783 -16.87 22.45 29.22
C ALA A 783 -16.92 21.11 29.98
N ASP A 784 -18.09 20.74 30.51
CA ASP A 784 -18.27 19.43 31.14
C ASP A 784 -18.40 18.34 30.08
N GLY A 785 -17.67 17.22 30.22
CA GLY A 785 -17.83 16.06 29.35
C GLY A 785 -19.21 15.39 29.48
N SER A 786 -19.85 15.50 30.65
CA SER A 786 -21.14 14.84 30.90
C SER A 786 -22.38 15.67 30.55
N GLY A 787 -22.23 16.99 30.33
CA GLY A 787 -23.33 17.93 30.14
C GLY A 787 -24.22 18.15 31.38
N ASN A 788 -23.75 17.81 32.58
CA ASN A 788 -24.50 17.98 33.84
C ASN A 788 -23.97 19.13 34.70
N TYR A 789 -22.73 19.58 34.48
CA TYR A 789 -22.07 20.60 35.30
C TYR A 789 -21.82 21.90 34.55
N THR A 790 -21.77 23.01 35.29
CA THR A 790 -21.55 24.37 34.78
C THR A 790 -20.17 24.52 34.14
N LEU A 791 -20.11 25.25 33.02
CA LEU A 791 -18.85 25.68 32.39
C LEU A 791 -18.01 26.48 33.40
N ALA A 792 -16.71 26.19 33.52
CA ALA A 792 -15.87 26.80 34.55
C ALA A 792 -14.50 27.28 34.02
N ALA A 793 -14.17 28.55 34.25
CA ALA A 793 -12.88 29.17 33.91
C ALA A 793 -11.77 28.66 34.86
N SER A 794 -11.23 27.47 34.57
CA SER A 794 -10.52 26.65 35.57
C SER A 794 -9.30 25.86 35.06
N ARG A 795 -8.78 26.13 33.85
CA ARG A 795 -7.54 25.50 33.33
C ARG A 795 -6.52 26.52 32.85
N ALA A 796 -5.24 26.28 33.16
CA ALA A 796 -4.13 27.11 32.69
C ALA A 796 -3.73 26.85 31.22
N THR A 797 -4.10 25.68 30.68
CA THR A 797 -3.81 25.24 29.31
C THR A 797 -5.10 24.71 28.69
N ALA A 798 -5.35 25.02 27.42
CA ALA A 798 -6.49 24.51 26.68
C ALA A 798 -6.22 23.14 26.06
N SER A 799 -7.15 22.21 26.23
CA SER A 799 -7.20 20.90 25.57
C SER A 799 -8.57 20.75 24.88
N SER A 800 -9.00 19.52 24.58
CA SER A 800 -10.27 19.24 23.89
C SER A 800 -11.51 19.77 24.64
N TRP A 801 -11.45 19.97 25.96
CA TRP A 801 -12.58 20.45 26.76
C TRP A 801 -12.68 21.97 26.83
N GLU A 802 -11.65 22.69 26.41
CA GLU A 802 -11.60 24.17 26.39
C GLU A 802 -11.88 24.74 24.98
N ARG A 803 -12.21 23.87 24.02
CA ARG A 803 -12.53 24.21 22.63
C ARG A 803 -14.04 24.36 22.44
N PHE A 804 -14.44 25.48 21.85
CA PHE A 804 -15.82 25.81 21.52
C PHE A 804 -15.95 26.17 20.03
N VAL A 805 -16.97 25.63 19.38
CA VAL A 805 -17.40 26.06 18.05
C VAL A 805 -18.51 27.10 18.25
N VAL A 806 -18.24 28.35 17.85
CA VAL A 806 -19.15 29.48 18.03
C VAL A 806 -19.58 29.97 16.64
N ARG A 807 -20.89 30.03 16.40
CA ARG A 807 -21.49 30.26 15.06
C ARG A 807 -22.73 31.14 15.16
N GLN A 808 -23.09 31.83 14.09
CA GLN A 808 -24.35 32.58 14.00
C GLN A 808 -25.52 31.60 14.20
N LYS A 809 -26.31 31.76 15.27
CA LYS A 809 -27.41 30.83 15.60
C LYS A 809 -28.46 30.85 14.50
N VAL A 810 -28.87 29.69 14.00
CA VAL A 810 -29.88 29.57 12.94
C VAL A 810 -31.21 30.16 13.41
N GLY A 811 -31.83 30.98 12.56
CA GLY A 811 -33.09 31.66 12.84
C GLY A 811 -33.01 32.86 13.81
N ALA A 812 -31.85 33.13 14.42
CA ALA A 812 -31.65 34.28 15.29
C ALA A 812 -31.31 35.57 14.51
N ALA A 813 -31.29 36.70 15.21
CA ALA A 813 -30.83 37.97 14.65
C ALA A 813 -29.32 37.92 14.31
N SER A 814 -28.90 38.73 13.33
CA SER A 814 -27.48 38.84 12.96
C SER A 814 -26.64 39.32 14.14
N GLY A 815 -25.54 38.62 14.43
CA GLY A 815 -24.69 38.85 15.60
C GLY A 815 -25.11 38.09 16.86
N VAL A 816 -26.18 37.30 16.83
CA VAL A 816 -26.51 36.31 17.87
C VAL A 816 -25.85 34.99 17.55
N TYR A 817 -25.01 34.51 18.46
CA TYR A 817 -24.25 33.28 18.31
C TYR A 817 -24.79 32.14 19.18
N SER A 818 -24.69 30.92 18.67
CA SER A 818 -24.71 29.68 19.44
C SER A 818 -23.28 29.34 19.87
N ILE A 819 -23.15 28.56 20.95
CA ILE A 819 -21.87 28.06 21.46
C ILE A 819 -22.01 26.54 21.59
N LYS A 820 -21.15 25.76 20.93
CA LYS A 820 -21.11 24.28 20.98
C LYS A 820 -19.78 23.85 21.62
N ALA A 821 -19.82 22.98 22.62
CA ALA A 821 -18.63 22.43 23.25
C ALA A 821 -18.05 21.27 22.43
N ALA A 822 -16.72 21.23 22.26
CA ALA A 822 -16.05 20.11 21.59
C ALA A 822 -15.91 18.85 22.47
N SER A 823 -16.10 18.96 23.80
CA SER A 823 -15.99 17.84 24.74
C SER A 823 -17.06 16.77 24.56
N ASN A 824 -18.29 17.16 24.22
CA ASN A 824 -19.45 16.27 24.08
C ASN A 824 -20.35 16.61 22.88
N GLY A 825 -19.99 17.60 22.06
CA GLY A 825 -20.77 18.01 20.91
C GLY A 825 -22.08 18.75 21.23
N PHE A 826 -22.38 19.06 22.49
CA PHE A 826 -23.62 19.74 22.87
C PHE A 826 -23.48 21.26 22.90
N TYR A 827 -24.60 21.94 22.66
CA TYR A 827 -24.74 23.38 22.71
C TYR A 827 -24.98 23.89 24.14
N VAL A 828 -24.51 25.10 24.41
CA VAL A 828 -24.66 25.77 25.70
C VAL A 828 -26.08 26.31 25.87
N THR A 829 -26.71 25.92 26.96
CA THR A 829 -27.96 26.50 27.49
C THR A 829 -27.66 27.37 28.71
N VAL A 830 -28.70 28.01 29.23
CA VAL A 830 -28.65 28.73 30.51
C VAL A 830 -29.78 28.20 31.39
N ASN A 831 -29.43 27.67 32.56
CA ASN A 831 -30.37 27.15 33.55
C ASN A 831 -31.16 28.28 34.23
N GLY A 832 -32.22 27.93 34.96
CA GLY A 832 -33.05 28.88 35.73
C GLY A 832 -32.34 29.55 36.92
N ASP A 833 -31.14 29.11 37.27
CA ASP A 833 -30.20 29.71 38.23
C ASP A 833 -29.17 30.65 37.55
N GLY A 834 -29.15 30.68 36.21
CA GLY A 834 -28.22 31.44 35.38
C GLY A 834 -26.96 30.66 34.95
N TRP A 835 -26.76 29.41 35.37
CA TRP A 835 -25.55 28.64 35.01
C TRP A 835 -25.51 28.26 33.53
N LEU A 836 -24.35 28.43 32.89
CA LEU A 836 -24.09 27.97 31.51
C LEU A 836 -23.74 26.47 31.52
N ILE A 837 -24.48 25.65 30.79
CA ILE A 837 -24.25 24.19 30.70
C ILE A 837 -24.29 23.71 29.24
N ASN A 838 -23.32 22.92 28.80
CA ASN A 838 -23.29 22.32 27.46
C ASN A 838 -24.10 21.00 27.41
N ASN A 839 -25.43 21.12 27.30
CA ASN A 839 -26.38 20.01 27.40
C ASN A 839 -27.46 19.93 26.30
N ALA A 840 -27.58 20.93 25.41
CA ALA A 840 -28.53 20.87 24.32
C ALA A 840 -27.97 20.07 23.13
N ALA A 841 -28.65 19.00 22.72
CA ALA A 841 -28.24 18.22 21.55
C ALA A 841 -28.44 19.01 20.23
N ASN A 842 -29.49 19.83 20.14
CA ASN A 842 -29.82 20.62 18.94
C ASN A 842 -29.45 22.10 19.12
N GLU A 843 -29.07 22.78 18.04
CA GLU A 843 -28.82 24.23 18.09
C GLU A 843 -30.09 25.02 18.42
N THR A 844 -31.27 24.55 18.01
CA THR A 844 -32.56 25.21 18.32
C THR A 844 -32.70 25.50 19.80
N ASP A 845 -32.31 24.53 20.62
CA ASP A 845 -32.55 24.46 22.07
C ASP A 845 -31.47 25.22 22.87
N SER A 846 -30.40 25.67 22.20
CA SER A 846 -29.31 26.45 22.82
C SER A 846 -29.76 27.84 23.26
N ALA A 847 -29.06 28.41 24.24
CA ALA A 847 -29.09 29.85 24.46
C ALA A 847 -28.48 30.60 23.25
N GLY A 848 -28.81 31.88 23.10
CA GLY A 848 -28.23 32.79 22.12
C GLY A 848 -27.41 33.88 22.81
N PHE A 849 -26.26 34.23 22.24
CA PHE A 849 -25.29 35.14 22.87
C PHE A 849 -24.81 36.25 21.93
N TYR A 850 -24.70 37.48 22.42
CA TYR A 850 -23.93 38.54 21.78
C TYR A 850 -22.50 38.55 22.32
N PHE A 851 -21.54 38.79 21.41
CA PHE A 851 -20.12 38.97 21.72
C PHE A 851 -19.76 40.45 21.52
N HIS A 852 -19.73 41.22 22.60
CA HIS A 852 -19.46 42.66 22.57
C HIS A 852 -17.95 42.91 22.72
N SER A 853 -17.29 43.44 21.69
CA SER A 853 -15.86 43.76 21.75
C SER A 853 -15.56 44.83 22.81
N THR A 854 -14.43 44.67 23.51
CA THR A 854 -13.95 45.61 24.55
C THR A 854 -12.55 46.13 24.26
#